data_AF-A0A6P0MH37-F1
#
_entry.id   AF-A0A6P0MH37-F1
#
_cell.length_a   1.000
_cell.length_b   1.000
_cell.length_c   1.000
_cell.angle_alpha   90.00
_cell.angle_beta   90.00
_cell.angle_gamma   90.00
#
_symmetry.space_group_name_H-M   'P 1'
#
loop_
_entity.id
_entity.type
_entity.pdbx_description
1 polymer ?
#
loop_
_entity_poly.entity_id
_entity_poly.type
_entity_poly.pdbx_seq_one_letter_code
_entity_poly.pdbx_strand_id
1 'polypeptide(L)'
;MKIFVPGRLCLFGEHSDWAAGYRPLNPELEKGYTIITGTNQGIYAQVKPHPTQLIIRSSLNDGTVQSPIVLPMESNALLTEAKKGGFFSYAAGVAYQLLTHYPVSGLEIDNYLTDLPIKKGLASSAAFCVLVARAFNRLYHLKLSLRDEMELAYLGETTTPSRCGRMDQACAYGNRPIMMVFDGESTEVIELKVPKELFLVIVDLGASKNTQEILEQLNQCYPFASNVVQQNVQKYLGFISTQITREAVDALERGDARGLGVLMNQAQAGFDQHLIPACPEQLTAPVLHQLLNYEPIQPYILGGKGVGSQGDGTAQFIVKDEASQEQVIEIIEQNFPQMQSLKLTIKASKKVKKAVIPAAGFGTRLFPATKVVKKELFPIVDQDGRAKPVILAIVEEAVSAGIEEVGIVVQKSDRQLFEDFFKELPSKELFHKLSPQNQEYSRYLQDLGERITILIQEEQEGYGHAVFCAQEWVKDEPFLLLLGDHVYTSDHESSCASQMLDIYEQVGQSIVGLTVMPGEIIHKAGCVTGVWQEQDSILSVTQLSEKPDIEYARAHLHMEGMAKDLFLAVFGMYVLQPQIFDYLAESINHNVREKGEFQLTSCLDKLQQNEGMTGYLVKGKYFDIGMPEFYRQTMIDFHNASVQRNP
;
A
#
# COMPACT_ATOMS: atom_id res chain seq x y z
N MET A 1 -1.42 -15.13 14.31
CA MET A 1 -1.15 -13.80 13.71
C MET A 1 -2.29 -12.84 14.01
N LYS A 2 -2.05 -11.53 14.03
CA LYS A 2 -3.10 -10.51 14.12
C LYS A 2 -3.44 -10.00 12.72
N ILE A 3 -4.71 -9.73 12.45
CA ILE A 3 -5.18 -9.16 11.19
C ILE A 3 -6.13 -8.00 11.51
N PHE A 4 -5.99 -6.93 10.75
CA PHE A 4 -6.93 -5.82 10.69
C PHE A 4 -7.50 -5.71 9.28
N VAL A 5 -8.79 -5.46 9.17
CA VAL A 5 -9.47 -5.10 7.93
C VAL A 5 -10.36 -3.89 8.20
N PRO A 6 -10.16 -2.75 7.52
CA PRO A 6 -11.00 -1.58 7.72
C PRO A 6 -12.40 -1.80 7.12
N GLY A 7 -13.36 -0.97 7.50
CA GLY A 7 -14.56 -0.76 6.68
C GLY A 7 -14.23 -0.01 5.39
N ARG A 8 -15.27 0.31 4.61
CA ARG A 8 -15.11 1.10 3.37
C ARG A 8 -16.11 2.24 3.26
N LEU A 9 -15.66 3.37 2.75
CA LEU A 9 -16.49 4.50 2.37
C LEU A 9 -16.47 4.65 0.85
N CYS A 10 -17.66 4.72 0.24
CA CYS A 10 -17.78 5.15 -1.15
C CYS A 10 -17.83 6.68 -1.17
N LEU A 11 -16.77 7.32 -1.70
CA LEU A 11 -16.72 8.77 -1.84
C LEU A 11 -17.65 9.21 -2.97
N PHE A 12 -17.57 8.53 -4.11
CA PHE A 12 -18.35 8.81 -5.32
C PHE A 12 -18.67 7.52 -6.09
N GLY A 13 -19.77 7.55 -6.85
CA GLY A 13 -20.11 6.50 -7.81
C GLY A 13 -20.98 5.37 -7.27
N GLU A 14 -21.75 5.61 -6.20
CA GLU A 14 -22.61 4.56 -5.64
C GLU A 14 -23.51 3.89 -6.68
N HIS A 15 -23.78 2.61 -6.48
CA HIS A 15 -24.61 1.76 -7.35
C HIS A 15 -24.04 1.45 -8.74
N SER A 16 -22.93 2.08 -9.14
CA SER A 16 -22.37 1.88 -10.48
C SER A 16 -21.79 0.48 -10.70
N ASP A 17 -21.45 -0.25 -9.64
CA ASP A 17 -20.88 -1.60 -9.71
C ASP A 17 -21.89 -2.64 -10.21
N TRP A 18 -23.10 -2.68 -9.63
CA TRP A 18 -24.16 -3.58 -10.10
C TRP A 18 -24.83 -3.04 -11.37
N ALA A 19 -24.90 -1.71 -11.56
CA ALA A 19 -25.48 -1.13 -12.77
C ALA A 19 -24.67 -1.53 -14.02
N ALA A 20 -23.34 -1.47 -13.94
CA ALA A 20 -22.44 -1.91 -14.99
C ALA A 20 -22.51 -3.43 -15.26
N GLY A 21 -22.97 -4.22 -14.28
CA GLY A 21 -23.22 -5.66 -14.43
C GLY A 21 -24.27 -5.99 -15.50
N TYR A 22 -25.15 -5.05 -15.86
CA TYR A 22 -26.14 -5.22 -16.94
C TYR A 22 -25.60 -4.96 -18.35
N ARG A 23 -24.36 -4.47 -18.51
CA ARG A 23 -23.76 -4.17 -19.82
C ARG A 23 -23.71 -5.36 -20.80
N PRO A 24 -23.46 -6.62 -20.38
CA PRO A 24 -23.56 -7.76 -21.28
C PRO A 24 -24.95 -7.93 -21.92
N LEU A 25 -26.01 -7.46 -21.26
CA LEU A 25 -27.39 -7.48 -21.78
C LEU A 25 -27.74 -6.21 -22.56
N ASN A 26 -27.18 -5.07 -22.17
CA ASN A 26 -27.37 -3.78 -22.84
C ASN A 26 -26.02 -3.03 -22.96
N PRO A 27 -25.30 -3.18 -24.09
CA PRO A 27 -24.01 -2.52 -24.31
C PRO A 27 -24.05 -0.99 -24.38
N GLU A 28 -25.25 -0.39 -24.49
CA GLU A 28 -25.43 1.08 -24.47
C GLU A 28 -25.32 1.67 -23.06
N LEU A 29 -25.42 0.83 -22.01
CA LEU A 29 -25.21 1.27 -20.63
C LEU A 29 -23.75 1.65 -20.43
N GLU A 30 -23.47 2.73 -19.69
CA GLU A 30 -22.11 3.17 -19.37
C GLU A 30 -21.36 2.20 -18.45
N LYS A 31 -20.01 2.25 -18.50
CA LYS A 31 -19.17 1.56 -17.50
C LYS A 31 -19.41 2.16 -16.12
N GLY A 32 -19.24 1.35 -15.08
CA GLY A 32 -19.34 1.81 -13.70
C GLY A 32 -18.01 2.38 -13.22
N TYR A 33 -18.05 3.45 -12.42
CA TYR A 33 -16.87 4.07 -11.81
C TYR A 33 -17.18 4.42 -10.36
N THR A 34 -16.38 3.91 -9.43
CA THR A 34 -16.44 4.29 -8.00
C THR A 34 -15.11 4.82 -7.52
N ILE A 35 -15.16 5.68 -6.49
CA ILE A 35 -14.00 5.97 -5.66
C ILE A 35 -14.29 5.43 -4.25
N ILE A 36 -13.45 4.52 -3.78
CA ILE A 36 -13.55 3.89 -2.47
C ILE A 36 -12.32 4.25 -1.64
N THR A 37 -12.49 4.43 -0.33
CA THR A 37 -11.40 4.50 0.64
C THR A 37 -11.74 3.68 1.88
N GLY A 38 -10.74 3.06 2.51
CA GLY A 38 -10.93 2.39 3.80
C GLY A 38 -11.21 3.39 4.93
N THR A 39 -11.94 2.94 5.95
CA THR A 39 -12.17 3.69 7.18
C THR A 39 -11.06 3.48 8.20
N ASN A 40 -10.91 4.39 9.16
CA ASN A 40 -9.96 4.21 10.26
C ASN A 40 -10.40 3.08 11.23
N GLN A 41 -11.69 2.78 11.27
CA GLN A 41 -12.29 1.70 12.04
C GLN A 41 -12.44 0.43 11.20
N GLY A 42 -12.49 -0.72 11.84
CA GLY A 42 -12.54 -2.01 11.16
C GLY A 42 -12.81 -3.20 12.07
N ILE A 43 -12.28 -4.33 11.64
CA ILE A 43 -12.40 -5.63 12.28
C ILE A 43 -10.99 -6.09 12.64
N TYR A 44 -10.76 -6.34 13.93
CA TYR A 44 -9.50 -6.85 14.45
C TYR A 44 -9.67 -8.31 14.84
N ALA A 45 -8.76 -9.16 14.40
CA ALA A 45 -8.81 -10.57 14.72
C ALA A 45 -7.44 -11.19 14.98
N GLN A 46 -7.44 -12.24 15.79
CA GLN A 46 -6.32 -13.14 15.95
C GLN A 46 -6.65 -14.47 15.25
N VAL A 47 -5.71 -14.93 14.43
CA VAL A 47 -5.87 -16.14 13.62
C VAL A 47 -4.82 -17.18 13.99
N LYS A 48 -5.23 -18.43 14.10
CA LYS A 48 -4.37 -19.61 14.31
C LYS A 48 -4.82 -20.80 13.44
N PRO A 49 -3.91 -21.73 13.08
CA PRO A 49 -4.27 -22.88 12.27
C PRO A 49 -5.09 -23.89 13.09
N HIS A 50 -5.96 -24.64 12.40
CA HIS A 50 -6.71 -25.75 12.96
C HIS A 50 -6.72 -26.93 11.97
N PRO A 51 -6.57 -28.18 12.42
CA PRO A 51 -6.38 -29.30 11.48
C PRO A 51 -7.59 -29.56 10.57
N THR A 52 -8.83 -29.35 11.04
CA THR A 52 -10.03 -29.85 10.32
C THR A 52 -11.27 -28.95 10.37
N GLN A 53 -11.22 -27.82 11.05
CA GLN A 53 -12.42 -27.02 11.35
C GLN A 53 -12.17 -25.54 11.17
N LEU A 54 -13.20 -24.83 10.70
CA LEU A 54 -13.31 -23.39 10.77
C LEU A 54 -14.01 -23.02 12.08
N ILE A 55 -13.29 -22.37 12.98
CA ILE A 55 -13.81 -21.91 14.27
C ILE A 55 -13.83 -20.39 14.27
N ILE A 56 -14.97 -19.78 14.54
CA ILE A 56 -15.09 -18.33 14.52
C ILE A 56 -15.72 -17.85 15.82
N ARG A 57 -15.02 -16.91 16.45
CA ARG A 57 -15.50 -16.11 17.59
C ARG A 57 -15.53 -14.66 17.14
N SER A 58 -16.59 -13.94 17.47
CA SER A 58 -16.75 -12.54 17.08
C SER A 58 -17.37 -11.73 18.21
N SER A 59 -16.72 -10.61 18.49
CA SER A 59 -17.22 -9.53 19.34
C SER A 59 -17.87 -8.47 18.46
N LEU A 60 -19.12 -8.14 18.76
CA LEU A 60 -19.83 -7.02 18.14
C LEU A 60 -19.33 -5.68 18.69
N ASN A 61 -19.72 -4.60 18.02
CA ASN A 61 -19.36 -3.23 18.37
C ASN A 61 -19.85 -2.76 19.74
N ASP A 62 -20.90 -3.40 20.29
CA ASP A 62 -21.40 -3.16 21.64
C ASP A 62 -20.69 -4.00 22.72
N GLY A 63 -19.66 -4.76 22.34
CA GLY A 63 -18.92 -5.68 23.21
C GLY A 63 -19.60 -7.05 23.40
N THR A 64 -20.74 -7.29 22.76
CA THR A 64 -21.42 -8.60 22.84
C THR A 64 -20.59 -9.66 22.11
N VAL A 65 -20.20 -10.71 22.85
CA VAL A 65 -19.51 -11.86 22.28
C VAL A 65 -20.54 -12.86 21.77
N GLN A 66 -20.51 -13.13 20.46
CA GLN A 66 -21.37 -14.16 19.86
C GLN A 66 -20.89 -15.56 20.23
N SER A 67 -21.82 -16.51 20.33
CA SER A 67 -21.45 -17.92 20.53
C SER A 67 -20.55 -18.40 19.38
N PRO A 68 -19.45 -19.11 19.67
CA PRO A 68 -18.56 -19.59 18.64
C PRO A 68 -19.29 -20.51 17.68
N ILE A 69 -19.04 -20.34 16.38
CA ILE A 69 -19.43 -21.34 15.38
C ILE A 69 -18.24 -22.25 15.10
N VAL A 70 -18.52 -23.55 14.97
CA VAL A 70 -17.54 -24.58 14.63
C VAL A 70 -18.09 -25.31 13.41
N LEU A 71 -17.40 -25.18 12.28
CA LEU A 71 -17.78 -25.83 11.03
C LEU A 71 -16.68 -26.79 10.59
N PRO A 72 -17.00 -28.02 10.15
CA PRO A 72 -16.00 -28.85 9.51
C PRO A 72 -15.57 -28.21 8.18
N MET A 73 -14.27 -28.31 7.85
CA MET A 73 -13.73 -27.89 6.55
C MET A 73 -14.11 -28.89 5.46
N GLU A 74 -15.41 -29.02 5.20
CA GLU A 74 -15.99 -29.89 4.20
C GLU A 74 -16.90 -29.06 3.29
N SER A 75 -16.73 -29.22 1.97
CA SER A 75 -17.41 -28.41 0.94
C SER A 75 -18.93 -28.34 1.14
N ASN A 76 -19.58 -29.49 1.40
CA ASN A 76 -21.04 -29.55 1.62
C ASN A 76 -21.48 -28.83 2.91
N ALA A 77 -20.70 -28.94 3.99
CA ALA A 77 -21.03 -28.32 5.27
C ALA A 77 -20.90 -26.79 5.19
N LEU A 78 -19.81 -26.30 4.60
CA LEU A 78 -19.57 -24.88 4.39
C LEU A 78 -20.63 -24.27 3.46
N LEU A 79 -20.95 -24.92 2.34
CA LEU A 79 -21.98 -24.45 1.41
C LEU A 79 -23.37 -24.42 2.06
N THR A 80 -23.70 -25.42 2.87
CA THR A 80 -24.97 -25.48 3.59
C THR A 80 -25.09 -24.32 4.57
N GLU A 81 -24.03 -24.02 5.32
CA GLU A 81 -24.01 -22.89 6.25
C GLU A 81 -24.04 -21.53 5.51
N ALA A 82 -23.31 -21.39 4.41
CA ALA A 82 -23.32 -20.19 3.59
C ALA A 82 -24.74 -19.85 3.08
N LYS A 83 -25.52 -20.87 2.72
CA LYS A 83 -26.89 -20.70 2.21
C LYS A 83 -27.93 -20.38 3.29
N LYS A 84 -27.66 -20.59 4.59
CA LYS A 84 -28.62 -20.26 5.67
C LYS A 84 -28.88 -18.76 5.77
N GLY A 85 -27.89 -17.94 5.43
CA GLY A 85 -27.91 -16.51 5.69
C GLY A 85 -27.63 -16.19 7.17
N GLY A 86 -26.98 -15.05 7.41
CA GLY A 86 -26.53 -14.63 8.75
C GLY A 86 -25.08 -14.17 8.75
N PHE A 87 -24.59 -13.74 9.91
CA PHE A 87 -23.24 -13.19 10.04
C PHE A 87 -22.15 -14.22 9.74
N PHE A 88 -22.28 -15.44 10.25
CA PHE A 88 -21.28 -16.50 10.02
C PHE A 88 -21.35 -17.15 8.64
N SER A 89 -22.46 -16.99 7.91
CA SER A 89 -22.59 -17.49 6.53
C SER A 89 -21.56 -16.86 5.59
N TYR A 90 -21.16 -15.62 5.83
CA TYR A 90 -20.10 -14.94 5.07
C TYR A 90 -18.78 -15.69 5.15
N ALA A 91 -18.35 -16.06 6.36
CA ALA A 91 -17.11 -16.81 6.52
C ALA A 91 -17.20 -18.22 5.96
N ALA A 92 -18.35 -18.88 6.10
CA ALA A 92 -18.57 -20.18 5.47
C ALA A 92 -18.50 -20.11 3.93
N GLY A 93 -19.07 -19.06 3.33
CA GLY A 93 -19.00 -18.82 1.88
C GLY A 93 -17.57 -18.61 1.40
N VAL A 94 -16.80 -17.75 2.07
CA VAL A 94 -15.38 -17.51 1.70
C VAL A 94 -14.53 -18.77 1.91
N ALA A 95 -14.71 -19.48 3.02
CA ALA A 95 -14.00 -20.73 3.28
C ALA A 95 -14.37 -21.83 2.26
N TYR A 96 -15.63 -21.88 1.79
CA TYR A 96 -16.06 -22.77 0.72
C TYR A 96 -15.30 -22.47 -0.59
N GLN A 97 -15.19 -21.19 -0.96
CA GLN A 97 -14.45 -20.78 -2.16
C GLN A 97 -12.96 -21.17 -2.04
N LEU A 98 -12.33 -20.88 -0.91
CA LEU A 98 -10.93 -21.24 -0.68
C LEU A 98 -10.69 -22.75 -0.69
N LEU A 99 -11.54 -23.54 -0.02
CA LEU A 99 -11.42 -25.00 0.00
C LEU A 99 -11.58 -25.62 -1.40
N THR A 100 -12.36 -24.96 -2.27
CA THR A 100 -12.60 -25.45 -3.64
C THR A 100 -11.44 -25.12 -4.59
N HIS A 101 -10.72 -24.03 -4.35
CA HIS A 101 -9.64 -23.56 -5.22
C HIS A 101 -8.23 -23.89 -4.71
N TYR A 102 -8.06 -24.14 -3.40
CA TYR A 102 -6.75 -24.29 -2.78
C TYR A 102 -6.71 -25.48 -1.79
N PRO A 103 -5.53 -26.12 -1.62
CA PRO A 103 -5.34 -27.19 -0.65
C PRO A 103 -5.18 -26.62 0.77
N VAL A 104 -6.28 -26.13 1.34
CA VAL A 104 -6.32 -25.55 2.70
C VAL A 104 -6.96 -26.51 3.71
N SER A 105 -6.69 -26.27 5.00
CA SER A 105 -7.32 -26.97 6.13
C SER A 105 -8.09 -25.96 7.01
N GLY A 106 -8.33 -26.27 8.28
CA GLY A 106 -9.08 -25.38 9.17
C GLY A 106 -8.29 -24.21 9.75
N LEU A 107 -9.00 -23.23 10.28
CA LEU A 107 -8.40 -22.17 11.08
C LEU A 107 -9.36 -21.67 12.14
N GLU A 108 -8.81 -21.06 13.18
CA GLU A 108 -9.60 -20.33 14.16
C GLU A 108 -9.41 -18.83 13.95
N ILE A 109 -10.53 -18.10 13.84
CA ILE A 109 -10.59 -16.64 13.82
C ILE A 109 -11.22 -16.19 15.13
N ASP A 110 -10.48 -15.42 15.91
CA ASP A 110 -10.97 -14.72 17.08
C ASP A 110 -11.03 -13.22 16.78
N ASN A 111 -12.19 -12.75 16.29
CA ASN A 111 -12.46 -11.34 16.11
C ASN A 111 -12.74 -10.70 17.48
N TYR A 112 -11.69 -10.21 18.11
CA TYR A 112 -11.71 -9.70 19.48
C TYR A 112 -12.21 -8.26 19.61
N LEU A 113 -12.18 -7.47 18.52
CA LEU A 113 -12.64 -6.09 18.48
C LEU A 113 -13.23 -5.73 17.12
N THR A 114 -14.39 -5.10 17.12
CA THR A 114 -15.01 -4.49 15.94
C THR A 114 -15.44 -3.07 16.32
N ASP A 115 -14.68 -2.06 15.92
CA ASP A 115 -15.02 -0.65 16.13
C ASP A 115 -15.73 -0.02 14.92
N LEU A 116 -15.94 -0.81 13.87
CA LEU A 116 -16.72 -0.45 12.68
C LEU A 116 -18.24 -0.50 12.96
N PRO A 117 -19.00 0.58 12.69
CA PRO A 117 -20.46 0.54 12.79
C PRO A 117 -21.12 -0.45 11.82
N ILE A 118 -21.91 -1.37 12.37
CA ILE A 118 -22.55 -2.46 11.62
C ILE A 118 -23.84 -1.95 10.94
N LYS A 119 -24.07 -2.37 9.69
CA LYS A 119 -25.26 -2.02 8.86
C LYS A 119 -25.44 -0.53 8.54
N LYS A 120 -24.37 0.27 8.62
CA LYS A 120 -24.39 1.73 8.35
C LYS A 120 -23.72 2.13 7.04
N GLY A 121 -23.78 1.28 6.02
CA GLY A 121 -23.19 1.57 4.72
C GLY A 121 -21.66 1.55 4.66
N LEU A 122 -20.98 1.07 5.71
CA LEU A 122 -19.51 0.96 5.80
C LEU A 122 -18.97 -0.45 5.48
N ALA A 123 -19.79 -1.29 4.83
CA ALA A 123 -19.45 -2.64 4.35
C ALA A 123 -18.92 -3.63 5.40
N SER A 124 -19.56 -3.71 6.57
CA SER A 124 -19.14 -4.63 7.63
C SER A 124 -19.16 -6.12 7.23
N SER A 125 -20.06 -6.55 6.33
CA SER A 125 -20.06 -7.94 5.82
C SER A 125 -18.85 -8.22 4.92
N ALA A 126 -18.59 -7.33 3.97
CA ALA A 126 -17.46 -7.47 3.05
C ALA A 126 -16.11 -7.40 3.78
N ALA A 127 -15.96 -6.50 4.77
CA ALA A 127 -14.77 -6.46 5.61
C ALA A 127 -14.53 -7.80 6.33
N PHE A 128 -15.60 -8.47 6.77
CA PHE A 128 -15.50 -9.79 7.37
C PHE A 128 -15.15 -10.88 6.34
N CYS A 129 -15.71 -10.82 5.13
CA CYS A 129 -15.33 -11.71 4.03
C CYS A 129 -13.83 -11.57 3.69
N VAL A 130 -13.34 -10.33 3.57
CA VAL A 130 -11.93 -10.02 3.32
C VAL A 130 -11.05 -10.50 4.47
N LEU A 131 -11.48 -10.34 5.73
CA LEU A 131 -10.77 -10.87 6.89
C LEU A 131 -10.55 -12.38 6.78
N VAL A 132 -11.58 -13.13 6.39
CA VAL A 132 -11.49 -14.58 6.22
C VAL A 132 -10.57 -14.92 5.05
N ALA A 133 -10.72 -14.27 3.90
CA ALA A 133 -9.85 -14.49 2.75
C ALA A 133 -8.37 -14.26 3.09
N ARG A 134 -8.09 -13.13 3.73
CA ARG A 134 -6.76 -12.73 4.22
C ARG A 134 -6.21 -13.68 5.27
N ALA A 135 -7.06 -14.17 6.18
CA ALA A 135 -6.68 -15.16 7.18
C ALA A 135 -6.18 -16.45 6.53
N PHE A 136 -6.89 -16.98 5.54
CA PHE A 136 -6.41 -18.15 4.80
C PHE A 136 -5.16 -17.84 3.98
N ASN A 137 -5.14 -16.72 3.26
CA ASN A 137 -4.00 -16.31 2.43
C ASN A 137 -2.70 -16.29 3.24
N ARG A 138 -2.70 -15.59 4.38
CA ARG A 138 -1.52 -15.43 5.25
C ARG A 138 -1.16 -16.70 5.99
N LEU A 139 -2.15 -17.49 6.46
CA LEU A 139 -1.89 -18.69 7.26
C LEU A 139 -1.35 -19.84 6.41
N TYR A 140 -1.85 -19.99 5.19
CA TYR A 140 -1.48 -21.06 4.27
C TYR A 140 -0.47 -20.63 3.22
N HIS A 141 0.01 -19.38 3.28
CA HIS A 141 0.96 -18.80 2.32
C HIS A 141 0.50 -19.00 0.88
N LEU A 142 -0.77 -18.68 0.59
CA LEU A 142 -1.39 -18.91 -0.72
C LEU A 142 -0.86 -17.97 -1.81
N LYS A 143 -0.07 -16.94 -1.43
CA LYS A 143 0.54 -15.95 -2.34
C LYS A 143 -0.50 -15.16 -3.15
N LEU A 144 -1.68 -14.95 -2.57
CA LEU A 144 -2.75 -14.18 -3.21
C LEU A 144 -2.46 -12.69 -3.10
N SER A 145 -2.70 -11.95 -4.19
CA SER A 145 -2.66 -10.49 -4.19
C SER A 145 -3.86 -9.89 -3.43
N LEU A 146 -3.84 -8.57 -3.15
CA LEU A 146 -4.99 -7.87 -2.55
C LEU A 146 -6.24 -7.97 -3.43
N ARG A 147 -6.06 -7.99 -4.76
CA ARG A 147 -7.15 -8.21 -5.71
C ARG A 147 -7.73 -9.62 -5.57
N ASP A 148 -6.89 -10.63 -5.44
CA ASP A 148 -7.34 -12.01 -5.26
C ASP A 148 -8.09 -12.19 -3.93
N GLU A 149 -7.65 -11.54 -2.86
CA GLU A 149 -8.37 -11.49 -1.58
C GLU A 149 -9.76 -10.85 -1.75
N MET A 150 -9.85 -9.72 -2.47
CA MET A 150 -11.10 -9.03 -2.78
C MET A 150 -12.05 -9.93 -3.59
N GLU A 151 -11.54 -10.58 -4.64
CA GLU A 151 -12.35 -11.45 -5.50
C GLU A 151 -12.86 -12.70 -4.75
N LEU A 152 -12.02 -13.34 -3.93
CA LEU A 152 -12.46 -14.47 -3.08
C LEU A 152 -13.49 -14.04 -2.03
N ALA A 153 -13.31 -12.85 -1.46
CA ALA A 153 -14.30 -12.27 -0.55
C ALA A 153 -15.64 -12.05 -1.26
N TYR A 154 -15.63 -11.53 -2.49
CA TYR A 154 -16.83 -11.29 -3.29
C TYR A 154 -17.53 -12.61 -3.67
N LEU A 155 -16.77 -13.60 -4.15
CA LEU A 155 -17.29 -14.94 -4.46
C LEU A 155 -17.87 -15.62 -3.21
N GLY A 156 -17.23 -15.44 -2.06
CA GLY A 156 -17.73 -15.97 -0.79
C GLY A 156 -19.04 -15.31 -0.36
N GLU A 157 -19.14 -13.98 -0.49
CA GLU A 157 -20.35 -13.25 -0.13
C GLU A 157 -21.53 -13.59 -1.05
N THR A 158 -21.29 -13.72 -2.36
CA THR A 158 -22.30 -14.14 -3.36
C THR A 158 -22.71 -15.61 -3.25
N THR A 159 -21.94 -16.44 -2.50
CA THR A 159 -22.37 -17.80 -2.13
C THR A 159 -23.48 -17.79 -1.08
N THR A 160 -23.65 -16.67 -0.35
CA THR A 160 -24.73 -16.46 0.59
C THR A 160 -25.98 -15.89 -0.10
N PRO A 161 -27.14 -15.80 0.59
CA PRO A 161 -28.32 -15.09 0.06
C PRO A 161 -28.12 -13.57 -0.13
N SER A 162 -26.97 -13.00 0.27
CA SER A 162 -26.65 -11.58 0.09
C SER A 162 -26.55 -11.23 -1.40
N ARG A 163 -27.13 -10.09 -1.77
CA ARG A 163 -27.01 -9.50 -3.12
C ARG A 163 -26.10 -8.27 -3.06
N CYS A 164 -24.90 -8.43 -2.51
CA CYS A 164 -23.93 -7.36 -2.45
C CYS A 164 -23.35 -7.07 -3.84
N GLY A 165 -22.97 -5.81 -4.05
CA GLY A 165 -22.14 -5.43 -5.18
C GLY A 165 -20.67 -5.84 -4.97
N ARG A 166 -19.82 -5.49 -5.94
CA ARG A 166 -18.37 -5.80 -5.94
C ARG A 166 -17.53 -4.71 -5.25
N MET A 167 -18.08 -3.50 -5.09
CA MET A 167 -17.30 -2.39 -4.55
C MET A 167 -17.01 -2.53 -3.04
N ASP A 168 -17.76 -3.37 -2.33
CA ASP A 168 -17.70 -3.45 -0.87
C ASP A 168 -16.43 -4.18 -0.39
N GLN A 169 -15.94 -5.14 -1.17
CA GLN A 169 -14.75 -5.92 -0.87
C GLN A 169 -13.45 -5.12 -1.10
N ALA A 170 -13.55 -3.92 -1.69
CA ALA A 170 -12.44 -2.99 -1.85
C ALA A 170 -11.77 -2.56 -0.53
N CYS A 171 -12.42 -2.80 0.63
CA CYS A 171 -11.77 -2.71 1.94
C CYS A 171 -10.49 -3.55 2.06
N ALA A 172 -10.27 -4.53 1.17
CA ALA A 172 -9.00 -5.24 1.02
C ALA A 172 -7.80 -4.29 0.78
N TYR A 173 -8.01 -3.15 0.12
CA TYR A 173 -6.95 -2.17 -0.18
C TYR A 173 -6.60 -1.23 0.99
N GLY A 174 -7.26 -1.39 2.14
CA GLY A 174 -6.96 -0.59 3.32
C GLY A 174 -7.42 0.86 3.18
N ASN A 175 -6.70 1.79 3.79
CA ASN A 175 -7.06 3.22 3.84
C ASN A 175 -6.63 4.00 2.58
N ARG A 176 -6.18 3.30 1.54
CA ARG A 176 -5.78 3.93 0.28
C ARG A 176 -7.03 4.24 -0.53
N PRO A 177 -7.18 5.47 -1.03
CA PRO A 177 -8.25 5.76 -1.97
C PRO A 177 -7.95 5.02 -3.28
N ILE A 178 -8.95 4.33 -3.82
CA ILE A 178 -8.86 3.61 -5.08
C ILE A 178 -10.04 4.01 -5.97
N MET A 179 -9.80 4.08 -7.28
CA MET A 179 -10.85 4.08 -8.28
C MET A 179 -11.10 2.63 -8.73
N MET A 180 -12.36 2.22 -8.80
CA MET A 180 -12.73 0.95 -9.43
C MET A 180 -13.52 1.21 -10.70
N VAL A 181 -13.21 0.45 -11.75
CA VAL A 181 -13.93 0.48 -13.02
C VAL A 181 -14.62 -0.86 -13.26
N PHE A 182 -15.91 -0.82 -13.54
CA PHE A 182 -16.74 -1.99 -13.76
C PHE A 182 -17.22 -2.05 -15.22
N ASP A 183 -17.02 -3.18 -15.87
CA ASP A 183 -17.46 -3.45 -17.24
C ASP A 183 -18.00 -4.88 -17.34
N GLY A 184 -19.29 -5.05 -17.00
CA GLY A 184 -19.88 -6.38 -16.82
C GLY A 184 -19.23 -7.12 -15.65
N GLU A 185 -18.68 -8.30 -15.92
CA GLU A 185 -17.96 -9.12 -14.93
C GLU A 185 -16.49 -8.71 -14.78
N SER A 186 -16.00 -7.73 -15.55
CA SER A 186 -14.62 -7.24 -15.42
C SER A 186 -14.55 -6.11 -14.41
N THR A 187 -13.57 -6.20 -13.50
CA THR A 187 -13.24 -5.15 -12.52
C THR A 187 -11.79 -4.73 -12.71
N GLU A 188 -11.52 -3.43 -12.84
CA GLU A 188 -10.19 -2.84 -12.78
C GLU A 188 -10.09 -1.97 -11.51
N VAL A 189 -8.92 -1.96 -10.87
CA VAL A 189 -8.65 -1.18 -9.67
C VAL A 189 -7.41 -0.34 -9.88
N ILE A 190 -7.53 0.96 -9.62
CA ILE A 190 -6.47 1.96 -9.78
C ILE A 190 -6.28 2.66 -8.44
N GLU A 191 -5.09 2.58 -7.84
CA GLU A 191 -4.79 3.30 -6.61
C GLU A 191 -4.63 4.80 -6.89
N LEU A 192 -5.27 5.65 -6.08
CA LEU A 192 -5.24 7.09 -6.22
C LEU A 192 -4.23 7.70 -5.24
N LYS A 193 -3.54 8.74 -5.69
CA LYS A 193 -2.59 9.47 -4.85
C LYS A 193 -3.21 10.75 -4.37
N VAL A 194 -2.93 11.12 -3.12
CA VAL A 194 -3.45 12.34 -2.55
C VAL A 194 -2.28 13.16 -2.03
N PRO A 195 -1.96 14.33 -2.58
CA PRO A 195 -0.75 15.07 -2.23
C PRO A 195 -0.82 15.75 -0.85
N LYS A 196 -2.00 15.84 -0.24
CA LYS A 196 -2.22 16.44 1.07
C LYS A 196 -3.34 15.73 1.83
N GLU A 197 -3.36 15.82 3.15
CA GLU A 197 -4.41 15.18 3.94
C GLU A 197 -5.77 15.81 3.62
N LEU A 198 -6.79 14.95 3.52
CA LEU A 198 -8.18 15.36 3.35
C LEU A 198 -8.99 14.84 4.53
N PHE A 199 -9.76 15.72 5.14
CA PHE A 199 -10.49 15.45 6.37
C PHE A 199 -11.97 15.27 6.05
N LEU A 200 -12.54 14.16 6.53
CA LEU A 200 -13.94 13.84 6.36
C LEU A 200 -14.61 13.53 7.71
N VAL A 201 -15.89 13.85 7.80
CA VAL A 201 -16.76 13.40 8.89
C VAL A 201 -17.83 12.50 8.31
N ILE A 202 -17.91 11.27 8.82
CA ILE A 202 -18.97 10.32 8.50
C ILE A 202 -19.98 10.37 9.63
N VAL A 203 -21.27 10.45 9.32
CA VAL A 203 -22.33 10.58 10.32
C VAL A 203 -23.36 9.49 10.11
N ASP A 204 -23.50 8.59 11.08
CA ASP A 204 -24.68 7.74 11.21
C ASP A 204 -25.86 8.64 11.62
N LEU A 205 -26.89 8.70 10.78
CA LEU A 205 -28.02 9.61 11.00
C LEU A 205 -28.94 9.14 12.14
N GLY A 206 -28.75 7.92 12.65
CA GLY A 206 -29.59 7.35 13.71
C GLY A 206 -31.03 7.06 13.27
N ALA A 207 -31.27 7.08 11.96
CA ALA A 207 -32.58 6.89 11.34
C ALA A 207 -32.65 5.53 10.61
N SER A 208 -33.86 5.17 10.15
CA SER A 208 -34.13 3.89 9.49
C SER A 208 -34.33 4.07 7.99
N LYS A 209 -33.74 3.16 7.20
CA LYS A 209 -34.02 3.00 5.77
C LYS A 209 -34.12 1.52 5.41
N ASN A 210 -34.85 1.21 4.34
CA ASN A 210 -34.91 -0.13 3.76
C ASN A 210 -33.98 -0.24 2.54
N THR A 211 -32.74 -0.65 2.76
CA THR A 211 -31.75 -0.83 1.68
C THR A 211 -32.20 -1.86 0.64
N GLN A 212 -32.91 -2.92 1.03
CA GLN A 212 -33.34 -3.96 0.10
C GLN A 212 -34.36 -3.41 -0.91
N GLU A 213 -35.31 -2.62 -0.42
CA GLU A 213 -36.31 -1.96 -1.24
C GLU A 213 -35.69 -0.93 -2.19
N ILE A 214 -34.77 -0.09 -1.70
CA ILE A 214 -34.04 0.86 -2.57
C ILE A 214 -33.35 0.12 -3.71
N LEU A 215 -32.60 -0.94 -3.39
CA LEU A 215 -31.88 -1.71 -4.40
C LEU A 215 -32.83 -2.42 -5.37
N GLU A 216 -33.94 -2.97 -4.89
CA GLU A 216 -34.95 -3.60 -5.73
C GLU A 216 -35.56 -2.61 -6.74
N GLN A 217 -36.00 -1.44 -6.27
CA GLN A 217 -36.59 -0.40 -7.13
C GLN A 217 -35.59 0.14 -8.16
N LEU A 218 -34.35 0.38 -7.76
CA LEU A 218 -33.30 0.84 -8.68
C LEU A 218 -32.91 -0.25 -9.69
N ASN A 219 -32.83 -1.52 -9.29
CA ASN A 219 -32.53 -2.63 -10.20
C ASN A 219 -33.64 -2.83 -11.26
N GLN A 220 -34.91 -2.60 -10.91
CA GLN A 220 -36.02 -2.65 -11.88
C GLN A 220 -35.89 -1.61 -13.00
N CYS A 221 -35.03 -0.60 -12.85
CA CYS A 221 -34.73 0.37 -13.90
C CYS A 221 -33.78 -0.17 -14.97
N TYR A 222 -33.21 -1.37 -14.80
CA TYR A 222 -32.25 -2.01 -15.70
C TYR A 222 -32.79 -3.36 -16.22
N PRO A 223 -32.25 -3.90 -17.34
CA PRO A 223 -31.26 -3.30 -18.23
C PRO A 223 -31.85 -2.28 -19.22
N PHE A 224 -33.17 -2.30 -19.47
CA PHE A 224 -33.83 -1.44 -20.44
C PHE A 224 -34.89 -0.57 -19.76
N ALA A 225 -34.81 0.75 -19.97
CA ALA A 225 -35.78 1.69 -19.43
C ALA A 225 -37.08 1.71 -20.25
N SER A 226 -38.21 1.52 -19.58
CA SER A 226 -39.56 1.52 -20.17
C SER A 226 -40.32 2.83 -19.93
N ASN A 227 -39.82 3.70 -19.05
CA ASN A 227 -40.46 4.97 -18.69
C ASN A 227 -39.42 6.04 -18.31
N VAL A 228 -39.88 7.27 -18.14
CA VAL A 228 -39.03 8.44 -17.84
C VAL A 228 -38.27 8.30 -16.53
N VAL A 229 -38.87 7.70 -15.49
CA VAL A 229 -38.19 7.49 -14.20
C VAL A 229 -37.00 6.56 -14.38
N GLN A 230 -37.20 5.43 -15.07
CA GLN A 230 -36.12 4.48 -15.35
C GLN A 230 -35.02 5.09 -16.24
N GLN A 231 -35.40 5.90 -17.24
CA GLN A 231 -34.44 6.64 -18.08
C GLN A 231 -33.60 7.61 -17.25
N ASN A 232 -34.21 8.33 -16.29
CA ASN A 232 -33.50 9.24 -15.40
C ASN A 232 -32.53 8.50 -14.48
N VAL A 233 -32.93 7.34 -13.94
CA VAL A 233 -32.05 6.49 -13.12
C VAL A 233 -30.84 6.02 -13.94
N GLN A 234 -31.06 5.48 -15.15
CA GLN A 234 -29.96 5.05 -16.03
C GLN A 234 -29.05 6.21 -16.44
N LYS A 235 -29.62 7.38 -16.75
CA LYS A 235 -28.88 8.59 -17.10
C LYS A 235 -27.97 9.06 -15.97
N TYR A 236 -28.48 9.07 -14.74
CA TYR A 236 -27.70 9.50 -13.59
C TYR A 236 -26.61 8.49 -13.23
N LEU A 237 -26.97 7.22 -13.02
CA LEU A 237 -26.03 6.18 -12.62
C LEU A 237 -24.99 5.84 -13.71
N GLY A 238 -25.29 6.14 -14.98
CA GLY A 238 -24.34 6.06 -16.08
C GLY A 238 -23.55 7.36 -16.26
N PHE A 239 -23.99 8.19 -17.20
CA PHE A 239 -23.24 9.35 -17.69
C PHE A 239 -22.92 10.38 -16.60
N ILE A 240 -23.92 10.82 -15.83
CA ILE A 240 -23.73 11.92 -14.86
C ILE A 240 -22.78 11.49 -13.74
N SER A 241 -23.04 10.33 -13.13
CA SER A 241 -22.18 9.80 -12.06
C SER A 241 -20.77 9.55 -12.55
N THR A 242 -20.59 9.04 -13.78
CA THR A 242 -19.25 8.84 -14.36
C THR A 242 -18.47 10.14 -14.49
N GLN A 243 -19.11 11.22 -14.96
CA GLN A 243 -18.46 12.53 -15.08
C GLN A 243 -18.03 13.05 -13.71
N ILE A 244 -18.94 13.06 -12.73
CA ILE A 244 -18.65 13.53 -11.37
C ILE A 244 -17.54 12.69 -10.73
N THR A 245 -17.59 11.36 -10.84
CA THR A 245 -16.57 10.48 -10.29
C THR A 245 -15.19 10.76 -10.90
N ARG A 246 -15.10 10.97 -12.22
CA ARG A 246 -13.81 11.28 -12.88
C ARG A 246 -13.26 12.65 -12.45
N GLU A 247 -14.12 13.68 -12.38
CA GLU A 247 -13.71 14.99 -11.86
C GLU A 247 -13.28 14.91 -10.39
N ALA A 248 -13.88 14.01 -9.60
CA ALA A 248 -13.49 13.76 -8.23
C ALA A 248 -12.14 13.06 -8.12
N VAL A 249 -11.76 12.19 -9.06
CA VAL A 249 -10.39 11.65 -9.16
C VAL A 249 -9.41 12.80 -9.35
N ASP A 250 -9.64 13.66 -10.34
CA ASP A 250 -8.77 14.82 -10.61
C ASP A 250 -8.67 15.76 -9.40
N ALA A 251 -9.76 15.91 -8.63
CA ALA A 251 -9.76 16.71 -7.41
C ALA A 251 -8.97 16.02 -6.29
N LEU A 252 -9.09 14.70 -6.09
CA LEU A 252 -8.28 13.94 -5.14
C LEU A 252 -6.79 14.03 -5.44
N GLU A 253 -6.40 13.84 -6.70
CA GLU A 253 -4.99 13.83 -7.13
C GLU A 253 -4.34 15.22 -7.07
N ARG A 254 -5.13 16.28 -7.14
CA ARG A 254 -4.70 17.66 -6.85
C ARG A 254 -4.79 18.03 -5.37
N GLY A 255 -5.37 17.15 -4.55
CA GLY A 255 -5.72 17.44 -3.16
C GLY A 255 -6.73 18.57 -3.03
N ASP A 256 -7.59 18.84 -4.01
CA ASP A 256 -8.57 19.92 -3.98
C ASP A 256 -9.81 19.56 -3.12
N ALA A 257 -9.68 19.72 -1.80
CA ALA A 257 -10.79 19.49 -0.86
C ALA A 257 -12.04 20.33 -1.17
N ARG A 258 -11.86 21.55 -1.69
CA ARG A 258 -12.99 22.43 -2.02
C ARG A 258 -13.70 21.94 -3.28
N GLY A 259 -12.94 21.57 -4.30
CA GLY A 259 -13.46 20.94 -5.52
C GLY A 259 -14.24 19.67 -5.20
N LEU A 260 -13.70 18.81 -4.33
CA LEU A 260 -14.41 17.62 -3.85
C LEU A 260 -15.73 17.95 -3.14
N GLY A 261 -15.75 18.97 -2.28
CA GLY A 261 -16.98 19.41 -1.63
C GLY A 261 -18.06 19.89 -2.62
N VAL A 262 -17.65 20.64 -3.65
CA VAL A 262 -18.57 21.06 -4.73
C VAL A 262 -19.12 19.85 -5.46
N LEU A 263 -18.27 18.87 -5.81
CA LEU A 263 -18.67 17.64 -6.48
C LEU A 263 -19.59 16.78 -5.60
N MET A 264 -19.35 16.72 -4.28
CA MET A 264 -20.25 16.01 -3.34
C MET A 264 -21.65 16.61 -3.37
N ASN A 265 -21.76 17.94 -3.31
CA ASN A 265 -23.05 18.63 -3.37
C ASN A 265 -23.75 18.41 -4.72
N GLN A 266 -22.99 18.43 -5.83
CA GLN A 266 -23.50 18.14 -7.17
C GLN A 266 -24.01 16.69 -7.28
N ALA A 267 -23.26 15.73 -6.73
CA ALA A 267 -23.67 14.34 -6.67
C ALA A 267 -24.96 14.18 -5.88
N GLN A 268 -25.08 14.81 -4.71
CA GLN A 268 -26.30 14.74 -3.91
C GLN A 268 -27.50 15.32 -4.67
N ALA A 269 -27.39 16.55 -5.17
CA ALA A 269 -28.49 17.20 -5.89
C ALA A 269 -28.89 16.43 -7.16
N GLY A 270 -27.91 15.87 -7.89
CA GLY A 270 -28.15 15.03 -9.05
C GLY A 270 -28.85 13.72 -8.68
N PHE A 271 -28.43 13.08 -7.59
CA PHE A 271 -29.08 11.88 -7.07
C PHE A 271 -30.53 12.18 -6.69
N ASP A 272 -30.77 13.25 -5.94
CA ASP A 272 -32.11 13.63 -5.49
C ASP A 272 -33.05 13.86 -6.68
N GLN A 273 -32.59 14.63 -7.67
CA GLN A 273 -33.38 14.94 -8.86
C GLN A 273 -33.77 13.70 -9.67
N HIS A 274 -32.86 12.73 -9.81
CA HIS A 274 -33.03 11.64 -10.77
C HIS A 274 -33.52 10.33 -10.12
N LEU A 275 -33.15 10.05 -8.87
CA LEU A 275 -33.38 8.75 -8.23
C LEU A 275 -34.51 8.76 -7.20
N ILE A 276 -34.82 9.89 -6.55
CA ILE A 276 -35.97 9.97 -5.62
C ILE A 276 -37.27 9.46 -6.26
N PRO A 277 -37.62 9.82 -7.52
CA PRO A 277 -38.87 9.35 -8.13
C PRO A 277 -38.98 7.82 -8.27
N ALA A 278 -37.85 7.09 -8.26
CA ALA A 278 -37.86 5.62 -8.36
C ALA A 278 -38.19 4.94 -7.03
N CYS A 279 -37.88 5.57 -5.89
CA CYS A 279 -38.17 5.02 -4.56
C CYS A 279 -38.41 6.16 -3.55
N PRO A 280 -39.51 6.92 -3.70
CA PRO A 280 -39.70 8.18 -2.98
C PRO A 280 -39.79 7.98 -1.46
N GLU A 281 -40.37 6.86 -1.01
CA GLU A 281 -40.53 6.55 0.41
C GLU A 281 -39.19 6.42 1.15
N GLN A 282 -38.15 5.94 0.46
CA GLN A 282 -36.84 5.71 1.07
C GLN A 282 -35.81 6.79 0.72
N LEU A 283 -35.88 7.36 -0.49
CA LEU A 283 -34.85 8.26 -1.03
C LEU A 283 -35.12 9.74 -0.76
N THR A 284 -36.33 10.13 -0.35
CA THR A 284 -36.61 11.54 0.05
C THR A 284 -35.72 11.98 1.22
N ALA A 285 -35.36 11.04 2.10
CA ALA A 285 -34.31 11.18 3.11
C ALA A 285 -34.37 12.52 3.91
N PRO A 286 -35.47 12.82 4.62
CA PRO A 286 -35.61 14.10 5.31
C PRO A 286 -34.54 14.35 6.38
N VAL A 287 -34.05 13.31 7.07
CA VAL A 287 -33.02 13.46 8.11
C VAL A 287 -31.67 13.78 7.48
N LEU A 288 -31.33 13.11 6.38
CA LEU A 288 -30.13 13.43 5.59
C LEU A 288 -30.15 14.90 5.16
N HIS A 289 -31.24 15.35 4.54
CA HIS A 289 -31.36 16.72 4.05
C HIS A 289 -31.41 17.76 5.17
N GLN A 290 -31.99 17.42 6.33
CA GLN A 290 -31.94 18.27 7.51
C GLN A 290 -30.48 18.52 7.92
N LEU A 291 -29.66 17.46 7.97
CA LEU A 291 -28.26 17.58 8.37
C LEU A 291 -27.42 18.29 7.30
N LEU A 292 -27.57 17.94 6.02
CA LEU A 292 -26.82 18.56 4.92
C LEU A 292 -27.04 20.08 4.85
N ASN A 293 -28.24 20.54 5.20
CA ASN A 293 -28.61 21.96 5.23
C ASN A 293 -28.51 22.60 6.62
N TYR A 294 -27.95 21.88 7.62
CA TYR A 294 -27.89 22.39 8.98
C TYR A 294 -26.90 23.55 9.07
N GLU A 295 -27.41 24.75 9.38
CA GLU A 295 -26.65 26.01 9.31
C GLU A 295 -25.39 26.01 10.20
N PRO A 296 -25.41 25.50 11.44
CA PRO A 296 -24.24 25.55 12.33
C PRO A 296 -22.99 24.80 11.83
N ILE A 297 -23.12 23.80 10.96
CA ILE A 297 -21.96 23.08 10.40
C ILE A 297 -21.44 23.69 9.08
N GLN A 298 -22.23 24.54 8.41
CA GLN A 298 -21.89 25.13 7.10
C GLN A 298 -20.55 25.91 7.10
N PRO A 299 -20.16 26.63 8.17
CA PRO A 299 -18.87 27.30 8.20
C PRO A 299 -17.66 26.36 8.18
N TYR A 300 -17.83 25.07 8.47
CA TYR A 300 -16.74 24.10 8.66
C TYR A 300 -16.66 23.07 7.53
N ILE A 301 -17.80 22.75 6.91
CA ILE A 301 -17.88 21.82 5.79
C ILE A 301 -17.56 22.53 4.45
N LEU A 302 -17.05 21.77 3.50
CA LEU A 302 -16.82 22.18 2.11
C LEU A 302 -17.89 21.58 1.16
N GLY A 303 -18.55 20.51 1.60
CA GLY A 303 -19.68 19.86 0.93
C GLY A 303 -20.01 18.53 1.60
N GLY A 304 -21.13 17.93 1.21
CA GLY A 304 -21.56 16.64 1.76
C GLY A 304 -22.62 15.94 0.92
N LYS A 305 -22.78 14.65 1.18
CA LYS A 305 -23.74 13.77 0.51
C LYS A 305 -24.07 12.55 1.37
N GLY A 306 -25.11 11.81 1.04
CA GLY A 306 -25.34 10.49 1.61
C GLY A 306 -24.36 9.43 1.07
N VAL A 307 -24.35 8.28 1.73
CA VAL A 307 -23.41 7.17 1.50
C VAL A 307 -24.13 5.88 1.14
N GLY A 308 -23.54 5.11 0.23
CA GLY A 308 -23.99 3.75 -0.11
C GLY A 308 -25.36 3.78 -0.79
N SER A 309 -26.34 3.07 -0.24
CA SER A 309 -27.71 3.08 -0.80
C SER A 309 -28.49 4.40 -0.60
N GLN A 310 -27.85 5.48 -0.14
CA GLN A 310 -28.49 6.78 0.15
C GLN A 310 -29.61 6.66 1.20
N GLY A 311 -30.62 7.53 1.19
CA GLY A 311 -31.66 7.54 2.22
C GLY A 311 -31.17 8.03 3.58
N ASP A 312 -32.01 7.90 4.61
CA ASP A 312 -31.70 8.29 6.00
C ASP A 312 -30.80 7.26 6.72
N GLY A 313 -29.70 6.87 6.08
CA GLY A 313 -28.70 5.96 6.64
C GLY A 313 -27.49 6.70 7.19
N THR A 314 -26.66 7.22 6.28
CA THR A 314 -25.34 7.75 6.61
C THR A 314 -25.01 8.92 5.70
N ALA A 315 -24.46 9.99 6.27
CA ALA A 315 -23.94 11.14 5.55
C ALA A 315 -22.40 11.15 5.60
N GLN A 316 -21.79 11.79 4.62
CA GLN A 316 -20.37 12.13 4.62
C GLN A 316 -20.20 13.62 4.31
N PHE A 317 -19.23 14.23 4.97
CA PHE A 317 -18.84 15.62 4.76
C PHE A 317 -17.33 15.69 4.54
N ILE A 318 -16.90 16.50 3.58
CA ILE A 318 -15.52 16.95 3.52
C ILE A 318 -15.39 18.29 4.25
N VAL A 319 -14.40 18.42 5.12
CA VAL A 319 -14.19 19.61 5.97
C VAL A 319 -12.87 20.28 5.65
N LYS A 320 -12.71 21.52 6.12
CA LYS A 320 -11.56 22.38 5.77
C LYS A 320 -10.23 21.85 6.29
N ASP A 321 -10.22 21.35 7.51
CA ASP A 321 -9.04 20.95 8.27
C ASP A 321 -9.45 20.07 9.47
N GLU A 322 -8.46 19.56 10.21
CA GLU A 322 -8.67 18.72 11.40
C GLU A 322 -9.49 19.44 12.48
N ALA A 323 -9.25 20.74 12.71
CA ALA A 323 -10.01 21.50 13.71
C ALA A 323 -11.50 21.62 13.33
N SER A 324 -11.79 21.84 12.05
CA SER A 324 -13.15 21.82 11.50
C SER A 324 -13.80 20.44 11.62
N GLN A 325 -13.02 19.36 11.51
CA GLN A 325 -13.51 17.99 11.71
C GLN A 325 -14.03 17.79 13.14
N GLU A 326 -13.26 18.24 14.14
CA GLU A 326 -13.67 18.17 15.55
C GLU A 326 -14.91 19.03 15.82
N GLN A 327 -14.91 20.26 15.32
CA GLN A 327 -16.01 21.19 15.53
C GLN A 327 -17.33 20.68 14.93
N VAL A 328 -17.29 20.10 13.74
CA VAL A 328 -18.48 19.49 13.11
C VAL A 328 -19.00 18.33 13.96
N ILE A 329 -18.11 17.45 14.43
CA ILE A 329 -18.49 16.31 15.28
C ILE A 329 -19.17 16.80 16.56
N GLU A 330 -18.56 17.75 17.27
CA GLU A 330 -19.10 18.32 18.50
C GLU A 330 -20.49 18.93 18.28
N ILE A 331 -20.65 19.73 17.22
CA ILE A 331 -21.93 20.36 16.88
C ILE A 331 -22.99 19.30 16.59
N ILE A 332 -22.66 18.26 15.81
CA ILE A 332 -23.62 17.22 15.44
C ILE A 332 -24.03 16.42 16.67
N GLU A 333 -23.09 15.93 17.47
CA GLU A 333 -23.39 15.08 18.62
C GLU A 333 -24.12 15.85 19.74
N GLN A 334 -23.89 17.16 19.86
CA GLN A 334 -24.62 18.01 20.80
C GLN A 334 -26.07 18.26 20.36
N ASN A 335 -26.30 18.52 19.07
CA ASN A 335 -27.61 18.96 18.56
C ASN A 335 -28.48 17.81 18.04
N PHE A 336 -27.87 16.66 17.72
CA PHE A 336 -28.53 15.43 17.27
C PHE A 336 -28.02 14.24 18.10
N PRO A 337 -28.49 14.05 19.34
CA PRO A 337 -27.97 13.01 20.25
C PRO A 337 -28.13 11.57 19.75
N GLN A 338 -28.98 11.34 18.74
CA GLN A 338 -29.15 10.06 18.06
C GLN A 338 -28.11 9.78 16.98
N MET A 339 -27.38 10.80 16.54
CA MET A 339 -26.36 10.68 15.50
C MET A 339 -25.01 10.32 16.12
N GLN A 340 -24.23 9.52 15.40
CA GLN A 340 -22.87 9.17 15.79
C GLN A 340 -21.91 9.56 14.67
N SER A 341 -20.84 10.28 15.02
CA SER A 341 -19.87 10.72 14.02
C SER A 341 -18.57 9.91 14.08
N LEU A 342 -17.92 9.74 12.93
CA LEU A 342 -16.60 9.13 12.81
C LEU A 342 -15.66 10.06 12.05
N LYS A 343 -14.43 10.15 12.55
CA LYS A 343 -13.31 10.80 11.85
C LYS A 343 -12.75 9.88 10.78
N LEU A 344 -12.68 10.40 9.55
CA LEU A 344 -11.91 9.79 8.47
C LEU A 344 -10.89 10.81 7.94
N THR A 345 -9.64 10.39 7.81
CA THR A 345 -8.60 11.20 7.19
C THR A 345 -7.99 10.39 6.05
N ILE A 346 -8.16 10.86 4.82
CA ILE A 346 -7.43 10.33 3.68
C ILE A 346 -6.02 10.91 3.79
N LYS A 347 -5.05 10.04 4.08
CA LYS A 347 -3.67 10.43 4.32
C LYS A 347 -2.98 10.86 3.03
N ALA A 348 -2.11 11.86 3.15
CA ALA A 348 -1.28 12.27 2.04
C ALA A 348 -0.31 11.14 1.64
N SER A 349 -0.17 10.89 0.34
CA SER A 349 0.93 10.12 -0.22
C SER A 349 2.23 10.85 0.09
N LYS A 350 3.06 10.28 0.95
CA LYS A 350 4.34 10.88 1.35
C LYS A 350 5.36 10.70 0.23
N LYS A 351 5.95 11.80 -0.24
CA LYS A 351 7.13 11.76 -1.11
C LYS A 351 8.32 11.19 -0.34
N VAL A 352 9.18 10.47 -1.05
CA VAL A 352 10.42 9.92 -0.49
C VAL A 352 11.46 11.04 -0.44
N LYS A 353 11.73 11.55 0.75
CA LYS A 353 12.67 12.66 0.97
C LYS A 353 13.97 12.24 1.65
N LYS A 354 13.95 11.07 2.29
CA LYS A 354 15.06 10.55 3.09
C LYS A 354 15.69 9.34 2.41
N ALA A 355 17.01 9.24 2.46
CA ALA A 355 17.72 8.01 2.16
C ALA A 355 18.46 7.49 3.39
N VAL A 356 18.54 6.17 3.53
CA VAL A 356 19.32 5.47 4.55
C VAL A 356 20.40 4.64 3.86
N ILE A 357 21.64 4.78 4.33
CA ILE A 357 22.80 4.00 3.83
C ILE A 357 23.45 3.28 5.01
N PRO A 358 23.26 1.96 5.16
CA PRO A 358 23.96 1.18 6.17
C PRO A 358 25.44 1.00 5.80
N ALA A 359 26.32 1.51 6.66
CA ALA A 359 27.78 1.50 6.55
C ALA A 359 28.46 0.99 7.83
N ALA A 360 27.72 0.30 8.70
CA ALA A 360 28.18 -0.12 10.02
C ALA A 360 28.88 -1.49 10.04
N GLY A 361 29.05 -2.16 8.90
CA GLY A 361 29.68 -3.48 8.82
C GLY A 361 31.20 -3.45 9.05
N PHE A 362 31.76 -4.56 9.52
CA PHE A 362 33.22 -4.69 9.69
C PHE A 362 33.96 -4.94 8.36
N GLY A 363 33.26 -5.44 7.33
CA GLY A 363 33.87 -5.75 6.03
C GLY A 363 34.87 -6.90 6.11
N THR A 364 34.53 -7.98 6.82
CA THR A 364 35.40 -9.14 7.07
C THR A 364 35.98 -9.77 5.80
N ARG A 365 35.25 -9.74 4.69
CA ARG A 365 35.67 -10.29 3.38
C ARG A 365 36.82 -9.51 2.72
N LEU A 366 37.04 -8.27 3.15
CA LEU A 366 38.08 -7.37 2.66
C LEU A 366 39.19 -7.14 3.71
N PHE A 367 39.18 -7.91 4.80
CA PHE A 367 40.25 -7.89 5.79
C PHE A 367 41.58 -8.35 5.13
N PRO A 368 42.73 -7.74 5.45
CA PRO A 368 42.98 -6.79 6.53
C PRO A 368 42.78 -5.31 6.17
N ALA A 369 42.44 -4.96 4.93
CA ALA A 369 42.31 -3.56 4.52
C ALA A 369 41.24 -2.81 5.34
N THR A 370 40.12 -3.49 5.61
CA THR A 370 38.99 -2.97 6.41
C THR A 370 39.28 -2.74 7.89
N LYS A 371 40.42 -3.24 8.39
CA LYS A 371 40.90 -2.93 9.75
C LYS A 371 41.33 -1.46 9.88
N VAL A 372 41.78 -0.85 8.78
CA VAL A 372 42.35 0.51 8.77
C VAL A 372 41.40 1.51 8.13
N VAL A 373 40.78 1.14 7.00
CA VAL A 373 39.88 2.00 6.24
C VAL A 373 38.58 1.25 5.97
N LYS A 374 37.43 1.86 6.30
CA LYS A 374 36.11 1.26 6.02
C LYS A 374 35.91 1.06 4.52
N LYS A 375 35.25 -0.05 4.13
CA LYS A 375 35.11 -0.40 2.70
C LYS A 375 34.35 0.67 1.92
N GLU A 376 33.42 1.35 2.58
CA GLU A 376 32.63 2.46 2.05
C GLU A 376 33.50 3.67 1.67
N LEU A 377 34.71 3.75 2.22
CA LEU A 377 35.70 4.79 1.91
C LEU A 377 36.75 4.35 0.89
N PHE A 378 36.62 3.15 0.32
CA PHE A 378 37.51 2.70 -0.74
C PHE A 378 37.29 3.54 -2.01
N PRO A 379 38.36 3.90 -2.73
CA PRO A 379 38.25 4.76 -3.90
C PRO A 379 37.77 4.00 -5.12
N ILE A 380 36.77 4.53 -5.81
CA ILE A 380 36.37 4.16 -7.17
C ILE A 380 36.64 5.31 -8.12
N VAL A 381 36.80 5.01 -9.42
CA VAL A 381 36.92 6.02 -10.46
C VAL A 381 35.58 6.13 -11.16
N ASP A 382 34.95 7.31 -11.06
CA ASP A 382 33.69 7.57 -11.74
C ASP A 382 33.88 7.83 -13.24
N GLN A 383 32.77 8.07 -13.93
CA GLN A 383 32.74 8.31 -15.37
C GLN A 383 33.50 9.59 -15.80
N ASP A 384 33.64 10.56 -14.89
CA ASP A 384 34.42 11.79 -15.12
C ASP A 384 35.92 11.58 -14.87
N GLY A 385 36.34 10.36 -14.53
CA GLY A 385 37.72 10.01 -14.23
C GLY A 385 38.15 10.47 -12.83
N ARG A 386 37.22 10.88 -11.97
CA ARG A 386 37.50 11.30 -10.59
C ARG A 386 37.54 10.08 -9.68
N ALA A 387 38.66 9.93 -8.99
CA ALA A 387 38.76 9.00 -7.87
C ALA A 387 38.00 9.57 -6.66
N LYS A 388 37.00 8.84 -6.15
CA LYS A 388 36.24 9.21 -4.95
C LYS A 388 35.80 7.99 -4.13
N PRO A 389 35.55 8.16 -2.83
CA PRO A 389 34.97 7.12 -1.99
C PRO A 389 33.65 6.57 -2.53
N VAL A 390 33.44 5.25 -2.39
CA VAL A 390 32.17 4.58 -2.73
C VAL A 390 30.97 5.27 -2.09
N ILE A 391 31.05 5.60 -0.80
CA ILE A 391 29.96 6.26 -0.07
C ILE A 391 29.54 7.59 -0.70
N LEU A 392 30.50 8.35 -1.26
CA LEU A 392 30.18 9.60 -1.93
C LEU A 392 29.35 9.36 -3.19
N ALA A 393 29.69 8.36 -4.00
CA ALA A 393 28.93 8.01 -5.19
C ALA A 393 27.49 7.57 -4.84
N ILE A 394 27.31 6.86 -3.73
CA ILE A 394 25.98 6.42 -3.25
C ILE A 394 25.15 7.62 -2.77
N VAL A 395 25.78 8.58 -2.06
CA VAL A 395 25.10 9.82 -1.65
C VAL A 395 24.74 10.67 -2.87
N GLU A 396 25.64 10.81 -3.84
CA GLU A 396 25.39 11.53 -5.10
C GLU A 396 24.23 10.89 -5.89
N GLU A 397 24.17 9.55 -5.96
CA GLU A 397 23.04 8.81 -6.54
C GLU A 397 21.72 9.20 -5.86
N ALA A 398 21.67 9.18 -4.53
CA ALA A 398 20.46 9.54 -3.76
C ALA A 398 20.04 11.00 -4.02
N VAL A 399 20.98 11.95 -3.92
CA VAL A 399 20.69 13.39 -4.07
C VAL A 399 20.30 13.73 -5.50
N SER A 400 20.87 13.05 -6.51
CA SER A 400 20.47 13.22 -7.92
C SER A 400 19.00 12.87 -8.17
N ALA A 401 18.44 11.95 -7.37
CA ALA A 401 17.03 11.56 -7.42
C ALA A 401 16.09 12.50 -6.65
N GLY A 402 16.61 13.59 -6.07
CA GLY A 402 15.82 14.56 -5.32
C GLY A 402 15.67 14.25 -3.83
N ILE A 403 16.47 13.33 -3.28
CA ILE A 403 16.55 13.11 -1.83
C ILE A 403 17.06 14.37 -1.12
N GLU A 404 16.33 14.78 -0.08
CA GLU A 404 16.60 15.99 0.69
C GLU A 404 17.59 15.71 1.83
N GLU A 405 17.45 14.56 2.51
CA GLU A 405 18.26 14.17 3.66
C GLU A 405 18.81 12.74 3.54
N VAL A 406 20.05 12.53 3.97
CA VAL A 406 20.71 11.21 3.92
C VAL A 406 21.21 10.81 5.30
N GLY A 407 20.72 9.69 5.81
CA GLY A 407 21.16 9.05 7.04
C GLY A 407 22.18 7.96 6.75
N ILE A 408 23.42 8.13 7.22
CA ILE A 408 24.47 7.10 7.10
C ILE A 408 24.62 6.41 8.44
N VAL A 409 24.30 5.12 8.50
CA VAL A 409 24.39 4.32 9.74
C VAL A 409 25.79 3.73 9.86
N VAL A 410 26.54 4.13 10.87
CA VAL A 410 27.94 3.73 11.09
C VAL A 410 28.13 3.15 12.50
N GLN A 411 29.27 2.50 12.74
CA GLN A 411 29.65 2.18 14.12
C GLN A 411 30.10 3.44 14.84
N LYS A 412 29.91 3.47 16.16
CA LYS A 412 30.36 4.58 17.01
C LYS A 412 31.83 4.95 16.84
N SER A 413 32.70 3.95 16.67
CA SER A 413 34.14 4.16 16.45
C SER A 413 34.47 4.86 15.14
N ASP A 414 33.59 4.74 14.14
CA ASP A 414 33.82 5.26 12.79
C ASP A 414 33.18 6.63 12.59
N ARG A 415 32.37 7.11 13.54
CA ARG A 415 31.63 8.36 13.42
C ARG A 415 32.50 9.53 12.95
N GLN A 416 33.63 9.73 13.63
CA GLN A 416 34.55 10.84 13.32
C GLN A 416 35.07 10.74 11.88
N LEU A 417 35.34 9.53 11.39
CA LEU A 417 35.89 9.31 10.06
C LEU A 417 34.91 9.79 8.96
N PHE A 418 33.61 9.55 9.14
CA PHE A 418 32.59 10.03 8.21
C PHE A 418 32.29 11.53 8.38
N GLU A 419 32.34 12.05 9.61
CA GLU A 419 32.22 13.50 9.87
C GLU A 419 33.38 14.27 9.23
N ASP A 420 34.62 13.80 9.39
CA ASP A 420 35.81 14.40 8.77
C ASP A 420 35.73 14.44 7.24
N PHE A 421 35.13 13.41 6.61
CA PHE A 421 35.03 13.35 5.15
C PHE A 421 33.93 14.26 4.59
N PHE A 422 32.74 14.26 5.20
CA PHE A 422 31.57 14.97 4.65
C PHE A 422 31.39 16.38 5.22
N LYS A 423 31.86 16.66 6.44
CA LYS A 423 31.54 17.91 7.16
C LYS A 423 32.72 18.85 7.32
N GLU A 424 33.95 18.33 7.29
CA GLU A 424 35.15 19.14 7.47
C GLU A 424 35.78 19.55 6.13
N LEU A 425 36.17 20.82 6.03
CA LEU A 425 36.93 21.31 4.88
C LEU A 425 38.42 20.98 5.04
N PRO A 426 39.17 20.85 3.92
CA PRO A 426 40.62 20.86 3.98
C PRO A 426 41.13 22.10 4.70
N SER A 427 42.25 21.97 5.42
CA SER A 427 42.90 23.13 6.05
C SER A 427 43.14 24.25 5.02
N LYS A 428 43.10 25.51 5.44
CA LYS A 428 43.24 26.67 4.52
C LYS A 428 44.47 26.54 3.61
N GLU A 429 45.59 26.06 4.15
CA GLU A 429 46.83 25.83 3.39
C GLU A 429 46.68 24.75 2.32
N LEU A 430 45.98 23.65 2.60
CA LEU A 430 45.71 22.59 1.63
C LEU A 430 44.67 23.03 0.60
N PHE A 431 43.62 23.73 1.03
CA PHE A 431 42.57 24.25 0.16
C PHE A 431 43.14 25.17 -0.93
N HIS A 432 44.06 26.07 -0.58
CA HIS A 432 44.71 26.95 -1.56
C HIS A 432 45.67 26.23 -2.53
N LYS A 433 46.09 25.00 -2.23
CA LYS A 433 46.88 24.16 -3.14
C LYS A 433 46.02 23.40 -4.15
N LEU A 434 44.70 23.33 -3.94
CA LEU A 434 43.78 22.69 -4.87
C LEU A 434 43.61 23.53 -6.14
N SER A 435 43.41 22.86 -7.28
CA SER A 435 42.97 23.52 -8.51
C SER A 435 41.60 24.20 -8.30
N PRO A 436 41.23 25.22 -9.10
CA PRO A 436 39.93 25.86 -8.99
C PRO A 436 38.76 24.87 -9.03
N GLN A 437 38.84 23.86 -9.90
CA GLN A 437 37.85 22.77 -10.01
C GLN A 437 37.72 21.95 -8.72
N ASN A 438 38.85 21.64 -8.05
CA ASN A 438 38.82 20.90 -6.79
C ASN A 438 38.41 21.77 -5.59
N GLN A 439 38.64 23.09 -5.64
CA GLN A 439 38.09 24.00 -4.65
C GLN A 439 36.56 24.09 -4.75
N GLU A 440 36.02 24.07 -5.97
CA GLU A 440 34.58 24.02 -6.21
C GLU A 440 33.99 22.68 -5.77
N TYR A 441 34.63 21.56 -6.11
CA TYR A 441 34.21 20.24 -5.64
C TYR A 441 34.26 20.13 -4.10
N SER A 442 35.25 20.75 -3.45
CA SER A 442 35.32 20.80 -1.99
C SER A 442 34.17 21.60 -1.36
N ARG A 443 33.65 22.64 -2.04
CA ARG A 443 32.45 23.36 -1.59
C ARG A 443 31.20 22.51 -1.80
N TYR A 444 31.09 21.85 -2.94
CA TYR A 444 30.01 20.89 -3.22
C TYR A 444 29.94 19.78 -2.15
N LEU A 445 31.09 19.24 -1.71
CA LEU A 445 31.14 18.25 -0.63
C LEU A 445 30.59 18.81 0.69
N GLN A 446 30.88 20.07 1.00
CA GLN A 446 30.36 20.74 2.20
C GLN A 446 28.84 20.90 2.13
N ASP A 447 28.31 21.37 0.99
CA ASP A 447 26.87 21.51 0.75
C ASP A 447 26.16 20.15 0.85
N LEU A 448 26.82 19.08 0.38
CA LEU A 448 26.33 17.71 0.52
C LEU A 448 26.34 17.27 1.99
N GLY A 449 27.38 17.62 2.74
CA GLY A 449 27.52 17.35 4.16
C GLY A 449 26.41 17.91 5.03
N GLU A 450 25.81 19.04 4.64
CA GLU A 450 24.65 19.63 5.32
C GLU A 450 23.39 18.74 5.25
N ARG A 451 23.29 17.91 4.21
CA ARG A 451 22.19 16.95 4.02
C ARG A 451 22.44 15.63 4.76
N ILE A 452 23.64 15.42 5.32
CA ILE A 452 24.06 14.14 5.87
C ILE A 452 23.95 14.12 7.40
N THR A 453 23.18 13.16 7.89
CA THR A 453 23.10 12.80 9.31
C THR A 453 23.83 11.48 9.55
N ILE A 454 24.77 11.49 10.50
CA ILE A 454 25.47 10.27 10.91
C ILE A 454 24.68 9.61 12.04
N LEU A 455 24.21 8.39 11.79
CA LEU A 455 23.41 7.56 12.69
C LEU A 455 24.31 6.45 13.26
N ILE A 456 24.02 5.99 14.48
CA ILE A 456 24.89 5.06 15.20
C ILE A 456 24.24 3.70 15.34
N GLN A 457 24.95 2.66 14.90
CA GLN A 457 24.74 1.28 15.33
C GLN A 457 25.76 0.96 16.44
N GLU A 458 25.28 0.77 17.67
CA GLU A 458 26.15 0.44 18.81
C GLU A 458 26.68 -1.00 18.71
N GLU A 459 25.83 -1.97 18.33
CA GLU A 459 26.18 -3.39 18.22
C GLU A 459 25.97 -3.93 16.78
N GLN A 460 26.95 -4.68 16.26
CA GLN A 460 26.93 -5.23 14.89
C GLN A 460 26.09 -6.50 14.79
N GLU A 461 24.78 -6.37 14.99
CA GLU A 461 23.85 -7.51 15.04
C GLU A 461 23.26 -7.90 13.67
N GLY A 462 23.79 -7.35 12.57
CA GLY A 462 23.39 -7.66 11.20
C GLY A 462 22.84 -6.48 10.40
N TYR A 463 22.55 -6.73 9.12
CA TYR A 463 22.06 -5.72 8.18
C TYR A 463 20.67 -5.17 8.56
N GLY A 464 19.74 -6.04 8.98
CA GLY A 464 18.42 -5.63 9.45
C GLY A 464 18.51 -4.74 10.69
N HIS A 465 19.43 -5.04 11.62
CA HIS A 465 19.67 -4.19 12.79
C HIS A 465 20.21 -2.81 12.38
N ALA A 466 21.12 -2.74 11.41
CA ALA A 466 21.65 -1.46 10.93
C ALA A 466 20.56 -0.58 10.31
N VAL A 467 19.63 -1.18 9.56
CA VAL A 467 18.46 -0.46 9.06
C VAL A 467 17.58 0.01 10.22
N PHE A 468 17.30 -0.85 11.19
CA PHE A 468 16.46 -0.53 12.35
C PHE A 468 16.98 0.67 13.16
N CYS A 469 18.30 0.85 13.29
CA CYS A 469 18.90 2.01 13.97
C CYS A 469 18.50 3.37 13.36
N ALA A 470 17.97 3.40 12.14
CA ALA A 470 17.48 4.62 11.50
C ALA A 470 16.03 4.99 11.86
N GLN A 471 15.29 4.12 12.58
CA GLN A 471 13.84 4.28 12.84
C GLN A 471 13.49 5.66 13.42
N GLU A 472 14.17 6.12 14.47
CA GLU A 472 13.86 7.39 15.14
C GLU A 472 14.09 8.62 14.25
N TRP A 473 15.07 8.53 13.33
CA TRP A 473 15.41 9.60 12.40
C TRP A 473 14.46 9.62 11.19
N VAL A 474 14.14 8.44 10.65
CA VAL A 474 13.20 8.29 9.53
C VAL A 474 11.78 8.66 9.96
N LYS A 475 11.35 8.24 11.16
CA LYS A 475 9.98 8.38 11.69
C LYS A 475 8.97 7.66 10.77
N ASP A 476 7.77 8.23 10.60
CA ASP A 476 6.69 7.67 9.79
C ASP A 476 6.80 8.03 8.29
N GLU A 477 8.00 8.29 7.77
CA GLU A 477 8.22 8.68 6.37
C GLU A 477 8.73 7.51 5.53
N PRO A 478 8.32 7.38 4.26
CA PRO A 478 8.95 6.44 3.35
C PRO A 478 10.37 6.92 3.02
N PHE A 479 11.27 5.97 2.81
CA PHE A 479 12.69 6.26 2.62
C PHE A 479 13.32 5.35 1.56
N LEU A 480 14.31 5.90 0.85
CA LEU A 480 15.18 5.16 -0.05
C LEU A 480 16.24 4.43 0.79
N LEU A 481 16.40 3.13 0.60
CA LEU A 481 17.45 2.34 1.22
C LEU A 481 18.45 1.91 0.15
N LEU A 482 19.71 2.28 0.36
CA LEU A 482 20.82 1.97 -0.54
C LEU A 482 21.87 1.13 0.20
N LEU A 483 22.36 0.07 -0.44
CA LEU A 483 23.49 -0.69 0.10
C LEU A 483 24.77 0.15 0.06
N GLY A 484 25.51 0.19 1.18
CA GLY A 484 26.77 0.95 1.33
C GLY A 484 27.95 0.45 0.47
N ASP A 485 27.79 -0.69 -0.20
CA ASP A 485 28.82 -1.33 -1.02
C ASP A 485 28.41 -1.54 -2.49
N HIS A 486 27.31 -0.91 -2.92
CA HIS A 486 26.82 -0.96 -4.29
C HIS A 486 26.83 0.43 -4.92
N VAL A 487 27.50 0.57 -6.07
CA VAL A 487 27.42 1.79 -6.89
C VAL A 487 26.70 1.50 -8.19
N TYR A 488 26.06 2.52 -8.76
CA TYR A 488 25.04 2.33 -9.78
C TYR A 488 25.35 3.11 -11.06
N THR A 489 24.94 2.55 -12.18
CA THR A 489 24.91 3.25 -13.47
C THR A 489 23.58 2.99 -14.15
N SER A 490 22.92 4.06 -14.58
CA SER A 490 21.66 3.98 -15.30
C SER A 490 21.88 3.79 -16.79
N ASP A 491 20.96 3.07 -17.44
CA ASP A 491 20.87 2.99 -18.91
C ASP A 491 20.05 4.17 -19.51
N HIS A 492 19.54 5.06 -18.65
CA HIS A 492 18.72 6.24 -19.00
C HIS A 492 19.34 7.55 -18.49
N GLU A 493 18.76 8.68 -18.87
CA GLU A 493 19.15 10.00 -18.34
C GLU A 493 18.89 10.12 -16.83
N SER A 494 17.80 9.53 -16.34
CA SER A 494 17.47 9.48 -14.91
C SER A 494 18.33 8.46 -14.18
N SER A 495 18.75 8.76 -12.94
CA SER A 495 19.50 7.83 -12.10
C SER A 495 18.69 6.57 -11.74
N CYS A 496 19.35 5.49 -11.30
CA CYS A 496 18.63 4.27 -10.87
C CYS A 496 17.72 4.57 -9.67
N ALA A 497 18.17 5.44 -8.75
CA ALA A 497 17.37 5.95 -7.66
C ALA A 497 16.14 6.73 -8.15
N SER A 498 16.29 7.59 -9.17
CA SER A 498 15.14 8.31 -9.75
C SER A 498 14.10 7.34 -10.29
N GLN A 499 14.52 6.32 -11.04
CA GLN A 499 13.59 5.29 -11.54
C GLN A 499 12.81 4.62 -10.39
N MET A 500 13.49 4.27 -9.30
CA MET A 500 12.86 3.67 -8.13
C MET A 500 11.86 4.60 -7.45
N LEU A 501 12.19 5.89 -7.35
CA LEU A 501 11.27 6.90 -6.80
C LEU A 501 10.07 7.13 -7.73
N ASP A 502 10.26 7.12 -9.04
CA ASP A 502 9.18 7.27 -10.02
C ASP A 502 8.17 6.13 -9.92
N ILE A 503 8.64 4.88 -9.83
CA ILE A 503 7.74 3.74 -9.61
C ILE A 503 7.07 3.83 -8.24
N TYR A 504 7.76 4.27 -7.19
CA TYR A 504 7.15 4.43 -5.86
C TYR A 504 6.06 5.49 -5.90
N GLU A 505 6.35 6.61 -6.56
CA GLU A 505 5.35 7.62 -6.81
C GLU A 505 4.19 6.99 -7.55
N GLN A 506 4.38 6.15 -8.57
CA GLN A 506 3.31 5.47 -9.32
C GLN A 506 2.44 4.53 -8.47
N VAL A 507 3.05 3.61 -7.73
CA VAL A 507 2.34 2.47 -7.10
C VAL A 507 2.00 2.68 -5.63
N GLY A 508 2.67 3.61 -4.93
CA GLY A 508 2.38 3.94 -3.53
C GLY A 508 2.70 2.82 -2.52
N GLN A 509 3.40 1.76 -2.95
CA GLN A 509 3.81 0.61 -2.14
C GLN A 509 5.32 0.53 -2.02
N SER A 510 5.83 -0.21 -1.02
CA SER A 510 7.26 -0.49 -0.92
C SER A 510 7.79 -1.16 -2.20
N ILE A 511 8.99 -0.78 -2.62
CA ILE A 511 9.64 -1.25 -3.84
C ILE A 511 10.95 -1.94 -3.53
N VAL A 512 11.18 -3.08 -4.17
CA VAL A 512 12.49 -3.72 -4.28
C VAL A 512 13.01 -3.61 -5.71
N GLY A 513 14.22 -3.06 -5.86
CA GLY A 513 14.89 -3.03 -7.15
C GLY A 513 15.37 -4.43 -7.51
N LEU A 514 15.15 -4.85 -8.75
CA LEU A 514 15.45 -6.18 -9.24
C LEU A 514 16.48 -6.13 -10.37
N THR A 515 17.23 -7.22 -10.50
CA THR A 515 18.10 -7.53 -11.64
C THR A 515 17.96 -9.01 -12.00
N VAL A 516 18.45 -9.39 -13.17
CA VAL A 516 18.57 -10.79 -13.57
C VAL A 516 19.96 -11.31 -13.20
N MET A 517 20.01 -12.43 -12.49
CA MET A 517 21.23 -13.02 -11.98
C MET A 517 21.36 -14.51 -12.37
N PRO A 518 22.54 -14.97 -12.81
CA PRO A 518 22.81 -16.39 -13.02
C PRO A 518 22.77 -17.20 -11.71
N GLY A 519 22.22 -18.41 -11.76
CA GLY A 519 22.10 -19.33 -10.63
C GLY A 519 23.41 -19.65 -9.92
N GLU A 520 24.56 -19.49 -10.58
CA GLU A 520 25.88 -19.72 -10.00
C GLU A 520 26.23 -18.74 -8.88
N ILE A 521 25.64 -17.53 -8.89
CA ILE A 521 25.99 -16.45 -7.96
C ILE A 521 24.83 -15.98 -7.06
N ILE A 522 23.65 -16.59 -7.16
CA ILE A 522 22.47 -16.21 -6.34
C ILE A 522 22.67 -16.41 -4.84
N HIS A 523 23.57 -17.31 -4.41
CA HIS A 523 23.93 -17.50 -3.01
C HIS A 523 24.58 -16.26 -2.36
N LYS A 524 24.81 -15.20 -3.14
CA LYS A 524 25.38 -13.93 -2.70
C LYS A 524 24.33 -12.82 -2.51
N ALA A 525 23.12 -12.99 -3.05
CA ALA A 525 22.07 -11.97 -3.08
C ALA A 525 20.71 -12.52 -2.62
N GLY A 526 19.80 -11.61 -2.24
CA GLY A 526 18.39 -11.95 -2.08
C GLY A 526 17.77 -12.27 -3.46
N CYS A 527 16.88 -13.26 -3.52
CA CYS A 527 16.13 -13.60 -4.73
C CYS A 527 14.63 -13.39 -4.51
N VAL A 528 13.93 -13.08 -5.59
CA VAL A 528 12.52 -12.67 -5.57
C VAL A 528 11.74 -13.45 -6.64
N THR A 529 10.46 -13.72 -6.37
CA THR A 529 9.50 -14.21 -7.38
C THR A 529 8.14 -13.51 -7.21
N GLY A 530 7.31 -13.54 -8.25
CA GLY A 530 6.08 -12.76 -8.29
C GLY A 530 5.26 -12.99 -9.54
N VAL A 531 4.27 -12.12 -9.73
CA VAL A 531 3.42 -12.07 -10.92
C VAL A 531 3.68 -10.76 -11.65
N TRP A 532 3.99 -10.83 -12.96
CA TRP A 532 4.22 -9.63 -13.76
C TRP A 532 2.93 -8.80 -13.86
N GLN A 533 3.03 -7.52 -13.48
CA GLN A 533 2.01 -6.51 -13.76
C GLN A 533 2.30 -5.84 -15.11
N GLU A 534 3.58 -5.59 -15.37
CA GLU A 534 4.11 -5.20 -16.68
C GLU A 534 5.31 -6.11 -16.98
N GLN A 535 5.22 -6.86 -18.08
CA GLN A 535 6.22 -7.85 -18.45
C GLN A 535 7.62 -7.23 -18.51
N ASP A 536 8.59 -7.84 -17.81
CA ASP A 536 10.00 -7.42 -17.75
C ASP A 536 10.23 -5.98 -17.25
N SER A 537 9.29 -5.48 -16.43
CA SER A 537 9.33 -4.13 -15.85
C SER A 537 8.83 -4.15 -14.40
N ILE A 538 7.53 -4.36 -14.18
CA ILE A 538 6.87 -4.24 -12.87
C ILE A 538 6.32 -5.60 -12.43
N LEU A 539 6.73 -6.04 -11.26
CA LEU A 539 6.40 -7.33 -10.66
C LEU A 539 5.61 -7.11 -9.35
N SER A 540 4.46 -7.75 -9.20
CA SER A 540 3.87 -7.92 -7.87
C SER A 540 4.63 -9.02 -7.15
N VAL A 541 5.42 -8.66 -6.13
CA VAL A 541 6.27 -9.62 -5.43
C VAL A 541 5.39 -10.54 -4.59
N THR A 542 5.68 -11.84 -4.63
CA THR A 542 4.96 -12.86 -3.84
C THR A 542 5.82 -13.60 -2.83
N GLN A 543 7.14 -13.56 -3.01
CA GLN A 543 8.09 -14.20 -2.10
C GLN A 543 9.50 -13.63 -2.27
N LEU A 544 10.22 -13.49 -1.15
CA LEU A 544 11.63 -13.16 -1.09
C LEU A 544 12.41 -14.22 -0.31
N SER A 545 13.68 -14.44 -0.67
CA SER A 545 14.56 -15.36 0.05
C SER A 545 15.99 -14.84 0.11
N GLU A 546 16.60 -14.88 1.29
CA GLU A 546 17.98 -14.40 1.51
C GLU A 546 19.01 -15.46 1.14
N LYS A 547 19.83 -15.18 0.11
CA LYS A 547 20.94 -16.04 -0.30
C LYS A 547 20.52 -17.52 -0.40
N PRO A 548 19.49 -17.83 -1.21
CA PRO A 548 19.00 -19.19 -1.35
C PRO A 548 20.07 -20.08 -1.99
N ASP A 549 20.01 -21.37 -1.69
CA ASP A 549 20.70 -22.35 -2.51
C ASP A 549 19.98 -22.53 -3.86
N ILE A 550 20.69 -23.10 -4.82
CA ILE A 550 20.21 -23.24 -6.20
C ILE A 550 19.04 -24.22 -6.33
N GLU A 551 18.94 -25.22 -5.45
CA GLU A 551 17.87 -26.21 -5.51
C GLU A 551 16.56 -25.57 -5.02
N TYR A 552 16.62 -24.85 -3.90
CA TYR A 552 15.51 -24.06 -3.39
C TYR A 552 15.05 -23.01 -4.39
N ALA A 553 15.98 -22.25 -4.98
CA ALA A 553 15.64 -21.21 -5.95
C ALA A 553 14.91 -21.76 -7.17
N ARG A 554 15.37 -22.89 -7.73
CA ARG A 554 14.70 -23.56 -8.86
C ARG A 554 13.29 -24.04 -8.52
N ALA A 555 13.07 -24.51 -7.29
CA ALA A 555 11.78 -25.04 -6.86
C ALA A 555 10.76 -23.94 -6.51
N HIS A 556 11.22 -22.80 -5.98
CA HIS A 556 10.33 -21.83 -5.33
C HIS A 556 10.40 -20.40 -5.87
N LEU A 557 11.49 -20.02 -6.54
CA LEU A 557 11.78 -18.63 -6.93
C LEU A 557 11.93 -18.42 -8.43
N HIS A 558 11.79 -19.49 -9.23
CA HIS A 558 11.89 -19.41 -10.68
C HIS A 558 10.64 -18.72 -11.27
N MET A 559 10.86 -17.83 -12.24
CA MET A 559 9.79 -17.11 -12.93
C MET A 559 9.38 -17.86 -14.20
N GLU A 560 8.07 -17.99 -14.43
CA GLU A 560 7.58 -18.56 -15.68
C GLU A 560 8.07 -17.74 -16.88
N GLY A 561 8.52 -18.42 -17.94
CA GLY A 561 9.08 -17.80 -19.14
C GLY A 561 10.55 -17.36 -19.01
N MET A 562 11.16 -17.41 -17.82
CA MET A 562 12.58 -17.12 -17.63
C MET A 562 13.46 -18.34 -17.97
N ALA A 563 14.70 -18.11 -18.42
CA ALA A 563 15.65 -19.20 -18.63
C ALA A 563 15.91 -19.97 -17.33
N LYS A 564 16.11 -21.30 -17.44
CA LYS A 564 16.16 -22.22 -16.29
C LYS A 564 17.17 -21.86 -15.20
N ASP A 565 18.28 -21.25 -15.57
CA ASP A 565 19.39 -20.91 -14.67
C ASP A 565 19.54 -19.39 -14.46
N LEU A 566 18.47 -18.63 -14.73
CA LEU A 566 18.38 -17.21 -14.41
C LEU A 566 17.30 -17.00 -13.34
N PHE A 567 17.56 -16.05 -12.45
CA PHE A 567 16.68 -15.70 -11.34
C PHE A 567 16.57 -14.18 -11.23
N LEU A 568 15.45 -13.71 -10.71
CA LEU A 568 15.35 -12.33 -10.26
C LEU A 568 16.03 -12.20 -8.90
N ALA A 569 17.02 -11.32 -8.83
CA ALA A 569 17.78 -11.01 -7.64
C ALA A 569 17.62 -9.53 -7.27
N VAL A 570 17.86 -9.21 -6.01
CA VAL A 570 17.77 -7.84 -5.51
C VAL A 570 18.93 -7.00 -6.04
N PHE A 571 18.61 -5.81 -6.57
CA PHE A 571 19.53 -4.85 -7.16
C PHE A 571 20.36 -4.06 -6.13
N GLY A 572 19.98 -4.13 -4.85
CA GLY A 572 20.63 -3.39 -3.75
C GLY A 572 20.00 -2.03 -3.45
N MET A 573 18.84 -1.74 -4.03
CA MET A 573 18.10 -0.50 -3.83
C MET A 573 16.63 -0.81 -3.50
N TYR A 574 16.08 -0.09 -2.52
CA TYR A 574 14.71 -0.29 -2.06
C TYR A 574 14.06 1.06 -1.77
N VAL A 575 12.75 1.17 -1.96
CA VAL A 575 11.96 2.27 -1.41
C VAL A 575 11.02 1.66 -0.38
N LEU A 576 11.18 1.98 0.89
CA LEU A 576 10.49 1.30 1.97
C LEU A 576 9.55 2.23 2.70
N GLN A 577 8.37 1.72 3.02
CA GLN A 577 7.45 2.35 3.95
C GLN A 577 7.89 2.08 5.40
N PRO A 578 7.59 2.99 6.36
CA PRO A 578 8.08 2.91 7.74
C PRO A 578 7.65 1.63 8.49
N GLN A 579 6.59 0.94 8.04
CA GLN A 579 6.13 -0.34 8.59
C GLN A 579 7.23 -1.41 8.60
N ILE A 580 8.27 -1.30 7.76
CA ILE A 580 9.44 -2.19 7.84
C ILE A 580 10.08 -2.19 9.23
N PHE A 581 10.06 -1.05 9.93
CA PHE A 581 10.61 -0.94 11.28
C PHE A 581 9.82 -1.74 12.30
N ASP A 582 8.51 -1.93 12.11
CA ASP A 582 7.69 -2.76 12.98
C ASP A 582 8.08 -4.23 12.86
N TYR A 583 8.30 -4.71 11.63
CA TYR A 583 8.76 -6.08 11.39
C TYR A 583 10.19 -6.31 11.91
N LEU A 584 11.07 -5.32 11.74
CA LEU A 584 12.42 -5.36 12.31
C LEU A 584 12.39 -5.36 13.84
N ALA A 585 11.57 -4.50 14.46
CA ALA A 585 11.37 -4.46 15.90
C ALA A 585 10.85 -5.80 16.43
N GLU A 586 9.85 -6.40 15.76
CA GLU A 586 9.34 -7.72 16.10
C GLU A 586 10.45 -8.78 16.05
N SER A 587 11.26 -8.78 14.98
CA SER A 587 12.36 -9.73 14.81
C SER A 587 13.43 -9.57 15.91
N ILE A 588 13.78 -8.33 16.24
CA ILE A 588 14.78 -7.99 17.27
C ILE A 588 14.27 -8.37 18.66
N ASN A 589 13.04 -7.97 19.01
CA ASN A 589 12.43 -8.24 20.31
C ASN A 589 12.27 -9.73 20.60
N HIS A 590 11.97 -10.54 19.57
CA HIS A 590 11.87 -11.99 19.68
C HIS A 590 13.20 -12.73 19.42
N ASN A 591 14.29 -12.00 19.16
CA ASN A 591 15.61 -12.54 18.86
C ASN A 591 15.61 -13.57 17.69
N VAL A 592 14.81 -13.30 16.65
CA VAL A 592 14.74 -14.12 15.44
C VAL A 592 15.93 -13.77 14.54
N ARG A 593 16.86 -14.71 14.40
CA ARG A 593 18.12 -14.53 13.66
C ARG A 593 18.31 -15.58 12.59
N GLU A 594 18.84 -15.16 11.46
CA GLU A 594 19.25 -16.03 10.36
C GLU A 594 20.76 -15.98 10.21
N LYS A 595 21.40 -17.15 10.28
CA LYS A 595 22.87 -17.27 10.26
C LYS A 595 23.56 -16.41 11.34
N GLY A 596 22.89 -16.17 12.46
CA GLY A 596 23.39 -15.39 13.60
C GLY A 596 23.08 -13.89 13.58
N GLU A 597 22.47 -13.39 12.50
CA GLU A 597 22.22 -11.97 12.28
C GLU A 597 20.72 -11.66 12.15
N PHE A 598 20.33 -10.43 12.50
CA PHE A 598 19.04 -9.88 12.10
C PHE A 598 19.10 -9.50 10.61
N GLN A 599 18.33 -10.20 9.78
CA GLN A 599 18.28 -9.99 8.34
C GLN A 599 17.12 -9.08 7.94
N LEU A 600 17.34 -8.25 6.91
CA LEU A 600 16.29 -7.41 6.34
C LEU A 600 15.30 -8.22 5.50
N THR A 601 15.80 -9.19 4.72
CA THR A 601 15.04 -9.90 3.69
C THR A 601 13.84 -10.66 4.24
N SER A 602 13.94 -11.29 5.41
CA SER A 602 12.78 -11.93 6.05
C SER A 602 11.75 -10.94 6.57
N CYS A 603 12.18 -9.74 6.97
CA CYS A 603 11.25 -8.66 7.31
C CYS A 603 10.58 -8.07 6.06
N LEU A 604 11.29 -8.01 4.92
CA LEU A 604 10.70 -7.62 3.62
C LEU A 604 9.67 -8.64 3.14
N ASP A 605 9.93 -9.94 3.31
CA ASP A 605 8.97 -11.00 2.97
C ASP A 605 7.69 -10.88 3.82
N LYS A 606 7.83 -10.63 5.14
CA LYS A 606 6.68 -10.30 6.00
C LYS A 606 5.96 -9.03 5.56
N LEU A 607 6.68 -7.97 5.22
CA LEU A 607 6.10 -6.71 4.75
C LEU A 607 5.28 -6.94 3.48
N GLN A 608 5.83 -7.67 2.51
CA GLN A 608 5.15 -8.03 1.27
C GLN A 608 3.86 -8.81 1.53
N GLN A 609 3.88 -9.82 2.40
CA GLN A 609 2.70 -10.63 2.72
C GLN A 609 1.57 -9.84 3.38
N ASN A 610 1.92 -8.78 4.11
CA ASN A 610 0.97 -8.01 4.90
C ASN A 610 0.46 -6.74 4.20
N GLU A 611 1.33 -6.03 3.48
CA GLU A 611 1.05 -4.71 2.88
C GLU A 611 1.13 -4.70 1.33
N GLY A 612 1.67 -5.78 0.74
CA GLY A 612 2.08 -5.83 -0.66
C GLY A 612 3.46 -5.21 -0.89
N MET A 613 4.14 -5.64 -1.95
CA MET A 613 5.42 -5.07 -2.40
C MET A 613 5.53 -5.17 -3.91
N THR A 614 6.07 -4.11 -4.51
CA THR A 614 6.35 -4.05 -5.95
C THR A 614 7.83 -4.32 -6.20
N GLY A 615 8.14 -5.12 -7.21
CA GLY A 615 9.46 -5.34 -7.74
C GLY A 615 9.62 -4.57 -9.03
N TYR A 616 10.72 -3.84 -9.19
CA TYR A 616 11.01 -3.11 -10.43
C TYR A 616 12.31 -3.60 -11.04
N LEU A 617 12.28 -4.06 -12.28
CA LEU A 617 13.48 -4.49 -13.01
C LEU A 617 14.26 -3.24 -13.48
N VAL A 618 15.22 -2.81 -12.65
CA VAL A 618 15.94 -1.55 -12.82
C VAL A 618 16.68 -1.54 -14.14
N LYS A 619 16.49 -0.47 -14.93
CA LYS A 619 17.18 -0.27 -16.21
C LYS A 619 18.54 0.38 -15.95
N GLY A 620 19.47 -0.47 -15.51
CA GLY A 620 20.82 -0.09 -15.16
C GLY A 620 21.61 -1.26 -14.59
N LYS A 621 22.79 -0.94 -14.07
CA LYS A 621 23.69 -1.91 -13.46
C LYS A 621 24.12 -1.42 -12.09
N TYR A 622 24.36 -2.37 -11.19
CA TYR A 622 25.07 -2.11 -9.95
C TYR A 622 26.45 -2.78 -10.01
N PHE A 623 27.36 -2.28 -9.20
CA PHE A 623 28.71 -2.80 -9.05
C PHE A 623 29.01 -3.02 -7.57
N ASP A 624 29.40 -4.24 -7.22
CA ASP A 624 29.69 -4.67 -5.85
C ASP A 624 31.16 -4.44 -5.51
N ILE A 625 31.43 -3.83 -4.37
CA ILE A 625 32.78 -3.62 -3.82
C ILE A 625 33.07 -4.46 -2.57
N GLY A 626 32.12 -5.27 -2.11
CA GLY A 626 32.16 -6.07 -0.89
C GLY A 626 33.03 -7.33 -0.94
N MET A 627 33.58 -7.71 -2.09
CA MET A 627 34.55 -8.80 -2.24
C MET A 627 35.76 -8.35 -3.09
N PRO A 628 36.99 -8.86 -2.83
CA PRO A 628 38.20 -8.39 -3.52
C PRO A 628 38.13 -8.47 -5.05
N GLU A 629 37.67 -9.59 -5.59
CA GLU A 629 37.59 -9.81 -7.05
C GLU A 629 36.52 -8.94 -7.70
N PHE A 630 35.38 -8.76 -7.03
CA PHE A 630 34.33 -7.85 -7.49
C PHE A 630 34.78 -6.40 -7.43
N TYR A 631 35.46 -5.99 -6.36
CA TYR A 631 36.02 -4.65 -6.27
C TYR A 631 37.04 -4.38 -7.39
N ARG A 632 37.92 -5.33 -7.71
CA ARG A 632 38.83 -5.21 -8.86
C ARG A 632 38.04 -5.03 -10.16
N GLN A 633 37.01 -5.82 -10.38
CA GLN A 633 36.19 -5.75 -11.59
C GLN A 633 35.44 -4.41 -11.66
N THR A 634 34.88 -3.93 -10.54
CA THR A 634 34.22 -2.64 -10.41
C THR A 634 35.16 -1.49 -10.80
N MET A 635 36.43 -1.52 -10.39
CA MET A 635 37.42 -0.52 -10.81
C MET A 635 37.67 -0.46 -12.31
N ILE A 636 37.41 -1.56 -13.03
CA ILE A 636 37.54 -1.63 -14.49
C ILE A 636 36.23 -1.19 -15.15
N ASP A 637 35.10 -1.74 -14.70
CA ASP A 637 33.85 -1.64 -15.46
C ASP A 637 33.06 -0.38 -15.14
N PHE A 638 33.09 0.11 -13.88
CA PHE A 638 32.26 1.24 -13.46
C PHE A 638 32.57 2.54 -14.22
N HIS A 639 33.86 2.82 -14.44
CA HIS A 639 34.31 3.96 -15.26
C HIS A 639 33.83 3.84 -16.72
N ASN A 640 33.82 2.62 -17.26
CA ASN A 640 33.54 2.35 -18.67
C ASN A 640 32.04 2.14 -18.97
N ALA A 641 31.19 2.10 -17.95
CA ALA A 641 29.80 1.66 -18.04
C ALA A 641 28.88 2.55 -18.90
N SER A 642 29.35 3.68 -19.42
CA SER A 642 28.55 4.64 -20.22
C SER A 642 29.04 4.86 -21.67
N VAL A 643 29.93 4.00 -22.21
CA VAL A 643 30.43 4.14 -23.60
C VAL A 643 29.45 3.60 -24.68
N GLN A 644 28.26 3.12 -24.32
CA GLN A 644 27.19 2.80 -25.29
C GLN A 644 26.05 3.84 -25.28
N ARG A 645 26.39 5.12 -25.39
CA ARG A 645 25.46 6.07 -26.01
C ARG A 645 25.44 5.78 -27.51
N ASN A 646 24.54 4.91 -27.96
CA ASN A 646 24.33 4.69 -29.40
C ASN A 646 24.01 6.05 -30.05
N PRO A 647 24.62 6.37 -31.21
CA PRO A 647 24.46 7.65 -31.89
C PRO A 647 23.03 7.91 -32.39
#